data_AF-A0AAD5LXQ0-F1
#
_entry.id   AF-A0AAD5LXQ0-F1
#
_cell.length_a   1.000
_cell.length_b   1.000
_cell.length_c   1.000
_cell.angle_alpha   90.00
_cell.angle_beta   90.00
_cell.angle_gamma   90.00
#
_symmetry.space_group_name_H-M   'P 1'
#
loop_
_entity.id
_entity.type
_entity.pdbx_description
1 polymer ?
#
loop_
_entity_poly.entity_id
_entity_poly.type
_entity_poly.pdbx_seq_one_letter_code
_entity_poly.pdbx_strand_id
1 'polypeptide(L)'
;MKGFVRIGVFSYLLLFILICAQIIPEPTRPIDLWNPFGLTSTARPRNQRLKSNEVAVRLSIGDLIGKKVLLQNLPWTPDLDPSELEPPQRSHFDLSNLQKRNSITVYTFLGVPYAEPPVSQRRLKPPQLIRELPSKPYLAFEYGAACAQDVEYRPQVLVNDPYPFIVNEDCLYLNIFSPDVSKVSGTSYPVAVFFHGGNFQTGSANEWPGHSLASRGMVVVTVNYRLGALGFMSLGDSTSGNYGIMDQRLALQWVRDHIASFGGDPQGVTVIGHDAGAVSVGMHMLSPLSKSLFRSAAVMSGAEVSYHSYIGKPALAFNNTIKLGRYLGCTQSVAFDVWNCILSRSTNDIVRATTDVPVEYNRYLFLPTVDGVNILGNPLWIMNNAPTGLSSVPNAVPLLIGMNAQDGSEVILEDRLLGEFNDFNNVDQAYFRSYALEYAFRHNYTMNREAIVEAIIDRYTFWPDPSDDWAVRNSFIQFATDAYYTAPISLSAHLHSTAGSRTFMYVNNYNLSRNGFIPGWMGSCRECDLYLLFGYPHVSDDFRPYHLRGVNFTAMDRNASQLFSSIFRRFVYYQNPNFLYDGSWAALEPRRHWYLNFNYSHWSEMSIPGKCERDYLYTNVAFWNEYIPALVNYMTTTFPPIEVSVRRQLMAFQWVVAIVVALLLFFIVLTGGFAYQVCERSQSSHDMKESHRLVEYADNFISNNSIHDPHFPRVSNL
;
A
#
# COMPACT_ATOMS: atom_id res chain seq x y z
N MET A 1 66.86 7.20 -53.39
CA MET A 1 65.94 6.08 -53.71
C MET A 1 65.49 5.42 -52.43
N LYS A 2 64.16 5.32 -52.27
CA LYS A 2 63.37 4.37 -51.46
C LYS A 2 63.53 4.33 -49.93
N GLY A 3 62.39 4.51 -49.25
CA GLY A 3 62.03 3.73 -48.06
C GLY A 3 61.82 4.51 -46.77
N PHE A 4 60.71 5.26 -46.65
CA PHE A 4 60.31 5.97 -45.44
C PHE A 4 59.80 5.01 -44.34
N VAL A 5 60.67 4.87 -43.35
CA VAL A 5 60.51 4.74 -41.89
C VAL A 5 59.12 5.04 -41.27
N ARG A 6 58.67 4.03 -40.50
CA ARG A 6 57.96 4.02 -39.18
C ARG A 6 56.54 4.58 -39.02
N ILE A 7 55.62 3.64 -38.73
CA ILE A 7 54.93 3.47 -37.43
C ILE A 7 54.81 4.78 -36.62
N GLY A 8 53.62 5.38 -36.63
CA GLY A 8 53.25 6.43 -35.68
C GLY A 8 52.35 7.53 -36.22
N VAL A 9 51.15 7.23 -36.76
CA VAL A 9 50.11 8.28 -36.99
C VAL A 9 48.66 7.78 -36.78
N PHE A 10 48.37 6.48 -36.78
CA PHE A 10 46.97 6.01 -36.77
C PHE A 10 46.27 5.96 -35.39
N SER A 11 46.95 6.27 -34.28
CA SER A 11 46.34 6.31 -32.94
C SER A 11 45.98 7.72 -32.44
N TYR A 12 46.31 8.78 -33.19
CA TYR A 12 46.01 10.16 -32.79
C TYR A 12 44.74 10.74 -33.42
N LEU A 13 44.25 10.19 -34.54
CA LEU A 13 42.99 10.66 -35.15
C LEU A 13 41.74 10.13 -34.43
N LEU A 14 41.81 8.94 -33.83
CA LEU A 14 40.73 8.40 -32.99
C LEU A 14 40.66 9.07 -31.62
N LEU A 15 41.80 9.54 -31.09
CA LEU A 15 41.83 10.28 -29.82
C LEU A 15 41.34 11.73 -29.98
N PHE A 16 41.52 12.36 -31.14
CA PHE A 16 40.99 13.70 -31.40
C PHE A 16 39.46 13.72 -31.59
N ILE A 17 38.87 12.64 -32.12
CA ILE A 17 37.41 12.50 -32.23
C ILE A 17 36.78 12.16 -30.86
N LEU A 18 37.53 11.52 -29.96
CA LEU A 18 37.09 11.21 -28.59
C LEU A 18 37.25 12.39 -27.60
N ILE A 19 38.08 13.40 -27.91
CA ILE A 19 38.27 14.58 -27.04
C ILE A 19 37.43 15.80 -27.53
N CYS A 20 37.02 15.86 -28.79
CA CYS A 20 36.12 16.91 -29.28
C CYS A 20 34.61 16.64 -29.06
N ALA A 21 34.23 15.48 -28.53
CA ALA A 21 32.83 15.17 -28.19
C ALA A 21 32.40 15.65 -26.79
N GLN A 22 33.31 16.24 -25.99
CA GLN A 22 33.02 16.72 -24.62
C GLN A 22 32.91 18.25 -24.50
N ILE A 23 32.84 19.00 -25.61
CA ILE A 23 32.59 20.45 -25.56
C ILE A 23 31.59 20.84 -26.65
N ILE A 24 30.45 20.16 -26.69
CA ILE A 24 29.22 20.78 -27.15
C ILE A 24 28.47 21.13 -25.86
N PRO A 25 28.29 22.41 -25.49
CA PRO A 25 27.37 22.74 -24.41
C PRO A 25 26.03 22.09 -24.77
N GLU A 26 25.59 21.14 -23.93
CA GLU A 26 24.33 20.44 -24.16
C GLU A 26 23.23 21.47 -24.36
N PRO A 27 22.40 21.33 -25.40
CA PRO A 27 21.44 22.36 -25.77
C PRO A 27 20.53 22.64 -24.57
N THR A 28 20.61 23.88 -24.10
CA THR A 28 19.67 24.50 -23.18
C THR A 28 18.24 24.20 -23.63
N ARG A 29 17.37 23.86 -22.67
CA ARG A 29 15.90 23.80 -22.75
C ARG A 29 15.38 23.72 -24.20
N PRO A 30 15.09 22.53 -24.74
CA PRO A 30 14.49 22.45 -26.07
C PRO A 30 13.22 23.30 -26.07
N ILE A 31 13.13 24.22 -27.03
CA ILE A 31 11.87 24.89 -27.33
C ILE A 31 10.92 23.78 -27.77
N ASP A 32 9.90 23.55 -26.97
CA ASP A 32 8.82 22.66 -27.34
C ASP A 32 8.11 23.26 -28.57
N LEU A 33 8.35 22.66 -29.74
CA LEU A 33 7.74 23.07 -31.01
C LEU A 33 6.21 22.87 -31.02
N TRP A 34 5.67 22.14 -30.05
CA TRP A 34 4.23 21.93 -29.85
C TRP A 34 3.64 22.81 -28.73
N ASN A 35 4.47 23.65 -28.11
CA ASN A 35 4.06 24.65 -27.12
C ASN A 35 4.70 26.03 -27.41
N PRO A 36 4.22 26.74 -28.44
CA PRO A 36 4.73 28.06 -28.82
C PRO A 36 4.48 29.14 -27.74
N PHE A 37 3.71 28.83 -26.70
CA PHE A 37 3.37 29.71 -25.58
C PHE A 37 3.81 29.13 -24.23
N GLY A 38 4.94 28.41 -24.20
CA GLY A 38 5.49 27.71 -23.03
C GLY A 38 5.16 28.41 -21.72
N LEU A 39 4.61 27.68 -20.73
CA LEU A 39 4.10 28.18 -19.44
C LEU A 39 4.85 29.44 -19.02
N THR A 40 4.26 30.58 -19.36
CA THR A 40 4.96 31.86 -19.38
C THR A 40 5.01 32.35 -17.95
N SER A 41 6.03 31.92 -17.19
CA SER A 41 6.45 32.70 -16.03
C SER A 41 6.96 34.03 -16.58
N THR A 42 6.08 35.03 -16.65
CA THR A 42 6.43 36.36 -17.13
C THR A 42 7.62 36.85 -16.31
N ALA A 43 8.78 37.00 -16.95
CA ALA A 43 10.00 37.38 -16.25
C ALA A 43 9.81 38.79 -15.66
N ARG A 44 10.02 38.93 -14.35
CA ARG A 44 9.94 40.24 -13.69
C ARG A 44 11.13 41.12 -14.11
N PRO A 45 10.91 42.38 -14.50
CA PRO A 45 12.00 43.32 -14.74
C PRO A 45 12.87 43.51 -13.49
N ARG A 46 14.20 43.50 -13.63
CA ARG A 46 15.19 43.55 -12.52
C ARG A 46 15.02 44.70 -11.52
N ASN A 47 14.32 45.77 -11.89
CA ASN A 47 14.23 47.00 -11.09
C ASN A 47 12.89 47.18 -10.33
N GLN A 48 11.99 46.21 -10.35
CA GLN A 48 10.69 46.34 -9.70
C GLN A 48 10.74 45.83 -8.24
N ARG A 49 10.45 46.71 -7.27
CA ARG A 49 10.34 46.34 -5.84
C ARG A 49 9.26 45.27 -5.64
N LEU A 50 9.50 44.35 -4.70
CA LEU A 50 8.54 43.34 -4.27
C LEU A 50 7.23 44.00 -3.81
N LYS A 51 6.08 43.44 -4.21
CA LYS A 51 4.78 43.85 -3.69
C LYS A 51 4.65 43.44 -2.22
N SER A 52 3.72 44.06 -1.48
CA SER A 52 3.53 43.79 -0.04
C SER A 52 3.19 42.33 0.27
N ASN A 53 2.47 41.66 -0.65
CA ASN A 53 2.08 40.25 -0.58
C ASN A 53 3.09 39.29 -1.20
N GLU A 54 4.23 39.76 -1.68
CA GLU A 54 5.29 38.91 -2.25
C GLU A 54 6.38 38.67 -1.20
N VAL A 55 7.04 37.52 -1.32
CA VAL A 55 8.20 37.16 -0.49
C VAL A 55 9.27 36.55 -1.37
N ALA A 56 10.54 36.86 -1.11
CA ALA A 56 11.66 36.31 -1.86
C ALA A 56 12.49 35.36 -1.00
N VAL A 57 12.86 34.21 -1.57
CA VAL A 57 13.74 33.21 -0.99
C VAL A 57 14.91 32.99 -1.94
N ARG A 58 16.13 33.01 -1.41
CA ARG A 58 17.35 32.80 -2.21
C ARG A 58 17.80 31.36 -2.10
N LEU A 59 17.95 30.68 -3.23
CA LEU A 59 18.53 29.34 -3.33
C LEU A 59 19.89 29.40 -4.04
N SER A 60 20.68 28.34 -3.93
CA SER A 60 21.92 28.18 -4.71
C SER A 60 21.67 28.14 -6.22
N ILE A 61 20.47 27.73 -6.64
CA ILE A 61 20.04 27.60 -8.04
C ILE A 61 19.31 28.83 -8.60
N GLY A 62 19.08 29.86 -7.77
CA GLY A 62 18.42 31.12 -8.15
C GLY A 62 17.44 31.65 -7.11
N ASP A 63 16.93 32.87 -7.35
CA ASP A 63 15.96 33.52 -6.48
C ASP A 63 14.52 33.11 -6.84
N LEU A 64 13.74 32.74 -5.83
CA LEU A 64 12.32 32.43 -5.92
C LEU A 64 11.48 33.53 -5.29
N ILE A 65 10.37 33.88 -5.93
CA ILE A 65 9.37 34.79 -5.38
C ILE A 65 8.06 34.04 -5.19
N GLY A 66 7.60 33.98 -3.94
CA GLY A 66 6.33 33.39 -3.52
C GLY A 66 5.32 34.44 -3.07
N LYS A 67 4.18 33.98 -2.54
CA LYS A 67 3.09 34.83 -2.04
C LYS A 67 2.90 34.65 -0.53
N LYS A 68 2.41 35.71 0.11
CA LYS A 68 1.87 35.69 1.47
C LYS A 68 0.37 35.49 1.39
N VAL A 69 -0.13 34.44 2.03
CA VAL A 69 -1.54 34.06 2.06
C VAL A 69 -2.04 34.16 3.49
N LEU A 70 -3.09 34.95 3.72
CA LEU A 70 -3.67 35.13 5.04
C LEU A 70 -4.82 34.13 5.24
N LEU A 71 -4.67 33.23 6.22
CA LEU A 71 -5.75 32.39 6.72
C LEU A 71 -6.37 33.04 7.94
N GLN A 72 -7.70 33.09 8.00
CA GLN A 72 -8.45 33.73 9.08
C GLN A 72 -9.29 32.71 9.85
N ASN A 73 -9.71 33.08 11.05
CA ASN A 73 -10.62 32.30 11.89
C ASN A 73 -10.08 30.91 12.27
N LEU A 74 -8.76 30.81 12.46
CA LEU A 74 -8.13 29.58 12.91
C LEU A 74 -8.13 29.49 14.45
N PRO A 75 -8.28 28.29 15.04
CA PRO A 75 -8.26 28.11 16.49
C PRO A 75 -6.84 27.93 17.06
N TRP A 76 -5.81 27.80 16.24
CA TRP A 76 -4.41 27.61 16.67
C TRP A 76 -3.50 28.78 16.25
N THR A 77 -2.23 28.71 16.64
CA THR A 77 -1.11 29.49 16.08
C THR A 77 -0.01 28.53 15.63
N PRO A 78 1.01 28.97 14.85
CA PRO A 78 2.08 28.08 14.41
C PRO A 78 2.87 27.46 15.58
N ASP A 79 3.03 28.21 16.66
CA ASP A 79 3.81 27.81 17.83
C ASP A 79 2.99 27.04 18.88
N LEU A 80 1.66 27.17 18.84
CA LEU A 80 0.76 26.60 19.84
C LEU A 80 -0.52 26.06 19.21
N ASP A 81 -0.72 24.75 19.33
CA ASP A 81 -1.99 24.11 19.05
C ASP A 81 -2.73 23.83 20.36
N PRO A 82 -3.91 24.44 20.60
CA PRO A 82 -4.67 24.22 21.83
C PRO A 82 -5.05 22.76 22.07
N SER A 83 -5.15 21.95 21.02
CA SER A 83 -5.41 20.51 21.13
C SER A 83 -4.27 19.75 21.81
N GLU A 84 -3.08 20.34 21.94
CA GLU A 84 -1.94 19.72 22.59
C GLU A 84 -1.78 20.12 24.06
N LEU A 85 -2.58 21.07 24.52
CA LEU A 85 -2.58 21.53 25.92
C LEU A 85 -3.36 20.54 26.80
N GLU A 86 -2.89 20.35 28.03
CA GLU A 86 -3.63 19.55 29.01
C GLU A 86 -5.00 20.20 29.31
N PRO A 87 -6.11 19.45 29.22
CA PRO A 87 -7.41 19.99 29.57
C PRO A 87 -7.50 20.33 31.08
N PRO A 88 -8.13 21.46 31.47
CA PRO A 88 -8.20 21.91 32.87
C PRO A 88 -8.91 20.91 33.80
N GLN A 89 -9.85 20.15 33.27
CA GLN A 89 -10.48 19.01 33.94
C GLN A 89 -9.95 17.75 33.26
N ARG A 90 -9.16 16.94 34.00
CA ARG A 90 -8.50 15.70 33.55
C ARG A 90 -9.47 14.58 33.07
N SER A 91 -10.72 14.91 32.77
CA SER A 91 -11.75 13.96 32.38
C SER A 91 -12.27 14.14 30.96
N HIS A 92 -12.18 15.32 30.31
CA HIS A 92 -12.73 15.52 28.97
C HIS A 92 -11.94 16.51 28.10
N PHE A 93 -11.70 16.10 26.85
CA PHE A 93 -11.18 16.96 25.78
C PHE A 93 -12.34 17.75 25.15
N ASP A 94 -12.46 19.06 25.42
CA ASP A 94 -13.51 19.92 24.86
C ASP A 94 -12.94 20.90 23.81
N LEU A 95 -13.06 20.53 22.54
CA LEU A 95 -12.71 21.41 21.40
C LEU A 95 -13.80 22.43 21.05
N SER A 96 -15.01 22.32 21.62
CA SER A 96 -16.15 23.15 21.22
C SER A 96 -16.00 24.62 21.61
N ASN A 97 -15.13 24.92 22.58
CA ASN A 97 -14.92 26.26 23.13
C ASN A 97 -13.67 26.99 22.59
N LEU A 98 -12.98 26.44 21.58
CA LEU A 98 -11.81 27.11 21.01
C LEU A 98 -12.19 28.39 20.27
N GLN A 99 -11.69 29.52 20.76
CA GLN A 99 -11.96 30.84 20.18
C GLN A 99 -11.20 31.00 18.85
N LYS A 100 -11.96 30.99 17.75
CA LYS A 100 -11.46 31.25 16.39
C LYS A 100 -11.14 32.73 16.19
N ARG A 101 -9.96 33.17 16.62
CA ARG A 101 -9.56 34.59 16.59
C ARG A 101 -8.27 34.85 15.85
N ASN A 102 -7.54 33.81 15.46
CA ASN A 102 -6.21 33.96 14.91
C ASN A 102 -6.27 34.16 13.40
N SER A 103 -5.42 35.07 12.92
CA SER A 103 -5.13 35.24 11.51
C SER A 103 -3.66 34.92 11.29
N ILE A 104 -3.36 33.91 10.49
CA ILE A 104 -2.02 33.39 10.27
C ILE A 104 -1.62 33.65 8.82
N THR A 105 -0.44 34.21 8.62
CA THR A 105 0.14 34.34 7.29
C THR A 105 0.95 33.09 6.97
N VAL A 106 0.63 32.43 5.87
CA VAL A 106 1.39 31.31 5.30
C VAL A 106 2.10 31.80 4.05
N TYR A 107 3.36 31.41 3.88
CA TYR A 107 4.18 31.72 2.73
C TYR A 107 4.10 30.56 1.73
N THR A 108 3.72 30.86 0.49
CA THR A 108 3.49 29.85 -0.54
C THR A 108 4.41 30.04 -1.74
N PHE A 109 4.96 28.93 -2.22
CA PHE A 109 5.77 28.83 -3.43
C PHE A 109 5.22 27.68 -4.24
N LEU A 110 4.41 28.00 -5.25
CA LEU A 110 3.70 27.02 -6.06
C LEU A 110 4.46 26.79 -7.37
N GLY A 111 4.45 25.55 -7.86
CA GLY A 111 5.08 25.20 -9.14
C GLY A 111 6.60 25.41 -9.14
N VAL A 112 7.30 25.04 -8.07
CA VAL A 112 8.76 25.12 -7.98
C VAL A 112 9.37 23.90 -8.70
N PRO A 113 10.16 24.07 -9.77
CA PRO A 113 10.77 22.94 -10.46
C PRO A 113 11.86 22.33 -9.58
N TYR A 114 11.80 21.02 -9.33
CA TYR A 114 12.84 20.30 -8.60
C TYR A 114 13.76 19.49 -9.53
N ALA A 115 13.34 19.28 -10.77
CA ALA A 115 14.07 18.53 -11.77
C ALA A 115 14.01 19.23 -13.13
N GLU A 116 14.94 18.83 -13.99
CA GLU A 116 14.88 19.13 -15.42
C GLU A 116 13.64 18.49 -16.08
N PRO A 117 12.94 19.20 -16.99
CA PRO A 117 11.76 18.66 -17.66
C PRO A 117 12.04 17.32 -18.36
N PRO A 118 11.25 16.25 -18.09
CA PRO A 118 11.45 14.91 -18.65
C PRO A 118 10.83 14.78 -20.05
N VAL A 119 11.01 15.80 -20.89
CA VAL A 119 10.42 15.90 -22.23
C VAL A 119 11.44 15.59 -23.32
N SER A 120 10.98 15.37 -24.55
CA SER A 120 11.85 15.17 -25.72
C SER A 120 12.88 14.06 -25.47
N GLN A 121 14.18 14.34 -25.59
CA GLN A 121 15.25 13.37 -25.38
C GLN A 121 15.39 12.90 -23.92
N ARG A 122 14.68 13.51 -22.97
CA ARG A 122 14.62 13.09 -21.55
C ARG A 122 13.37 12.30 -21.19
N ARG A 123 12.45 12.12 -22.14
CA ARG A 123 11.29 11.24 -21.97
C ARG A 123 11.76 9.82 -21.66
N LEU A 124 11.12 9.20 -20.67
CA LEU A 124 11.45 7.86 -20.18
C LEU A 124 12.94 7.67 -19.84
N LYS A 125 13.54 8.68 -19.20
CA LYS A 125 14.88 8.59 -18.60
C LYS A 125 14.83 8.94 -17.12
N PRO A 126 15.85 8.54 -16.34
CA PRO A 126 16.01 8.98 -14.97
C PRO A 126 15.97 10.52 -14.88
N PRO A 127 15.30 11.09 -13.87
CA PRO A 127 15.21 12.54 -13.71
C PRO A 127 16.58 13.12 -13.35
N GLN A 128 16.81 14.37 -13.72
CA GLN A 128 18.04 15.10 -13.42
C GLN A 128 17.73 16.29 -12.52
N LEU A 129 18.57 16.50 -11.51
CA LEU A 129 18.45 17.65 -10.62
C LEU A 129 18.56 18.95 -11.43
N ILE A 130 17.65 19.88 -11.18
CA ILE A 130 17.70 21.20 -11.79
C ILE A 130 18.93 21.97 -11.29
N ARG A 131 19.70 22.57 -12.21
CA ARG A 131 20.92 23.33 -11.86
C ARG A 131 20.67 24.82 -11.71
N GLU A 132 19.73 25.35 -12.49
CA GLU A 132 19.36 26.76 -12.45
C GLU A 132 17.86 26.90 -12.66
N LEU A 133 17.23 27.85 -11.96
CA LEU A 133 15.81 28.13 -12.15
C LEU A 133 15.55 28.69 -13.57
N PRO A 134 14.38 28.37 -14.19
CA PRO A 134 14.07 28.77 -15.56
C PRO A 134 14.04 30.28 -15.81
N SER A 135 13.77 31.07 -14.77
CA SER A 135 13.76 32.52 -14.81
C SER A 135 14.45 33.08 -13.57
N LYS A 136 15.00 34.30 -13.68
CA LYS A 136 15.79 34.96 -12.62
C LYS A 136 15.24 36.38 -12.40
N PRO A 137 14.38 36.62 -11.39
CA PRO A 137 13.85 35.66 -10.41
C PRO A 137 12.73 34.77 -10.99
N TYR A 138 12.53 33.59 -10.40
CA TYR A 138 11.42 32.69 -10.74
C TYR A 138 10.18 32.99 -9.90
N LEU A 139 9.03 33.10 -10.57
CA LEU A 139 7.76 33.46 -9.94
C LEU A 139 6.96 32.20 -9.60
N ALA A 140 6.96 31.81 -8.33
CA ALA A 140 6.29 30.61 -7.81
C ALA A 140 4.86 30.95 -7.31
N PHE A 141 4.04 31.49 -8.20
CA PHE A 141 2.74 32.10 -7.86
C PHE A 141 1.52 31.22 -8.15
N GLU A 142 1.70 30.22 -9.00
CA GLU A 142 0.68 29.36 -9.57
C GLU A 142 1.18 27.92 -9.54
N TYR A 143 0.26 26.98 -9.49
CA TYR A 143 0.61 25.57 -9.53
C TYR A 143 1.29 25.21 -10.87
N GLY A 144 2.32 24.37 -10.78
CA GLY A 144 2.90 23.74 -11.97
C GLY A 144 1.91 22.75 -12.60
N ALA A 145 2.18 22.32 -13.83
CA ALA A 145 1.33 21.32 -14.48
C ALA A 145 1.31 19.99 -13.70
N ALA A 146 0.14 19.36 -13.66
CA ALA A 146 0.00 17.97 -13.27
C ALA A 146 0.65 17.07 -14.34
N CYS A 147 1.11 15.88 -13.93
CA CYS A 147 1.75 14.96 -14.87
C CYS A 147 0.73 14.35 -15.85
N ALA A 148 1.21 14.07 -17.06
CA ALA A 148 0.46 13.40 -18.12
C ALA A 148 -0.27 12.15 -17.62
N GLN A 149 -1.60 12.20 -17.71
CA GLN A 149 -2.54 11.20 -17.18
C GLN A 149 -3.88 11.31 -17.92
N ASP A 150 -4.70 10.28 -17.82
CA ASP A 150 -6.07 10.31 -18.31
C ASP A 150 -6.99 10.93 -17.24
N VAL A 151 -7.44 12.16 -17.50
CA VAL A 151 -8.26 12.92 -16.54
C VAL A 151 -9.74 12.58 -16.61
N GLU A 152 -10.19 11.92 -17.68
CA GLU A 152 -11.60 11.54 -17.86
C GLU A 152 -11.91 10.24 -17.12
N TYR A 153 -10.96 9.31 -17.09
CA TYR A 153 -11.08 8.01 -16.41
C TYR A 153 -10.66 8.03 -14.93
N ARG A 154 -10.54 9.22 -14.32
CA ARG A 154 -10.20 9.34 -12.90
C ARG A 154 -11.35 8.83 -12.02
N PRO A 155 -11.09 8.04 -10.96
CA PRO A 155 -12.14 7.67 -10.00
C PRO A 155 -12.55 8.92 -9.22
N GLN A 156 -13.77 9.41 -9.43
CA GLN A 156 -14.26 10.65 -8.82
C GLN A 156 -15.72 10.51 -8.43
N VAL A 157 -16.18 11.14 -7.36
CA VAL A 157 -17.59 11.03 -6.95
C VAL A 157 -18.54 11.58 -8.03
N LEU A 158 -18.21 12.73 -8.63
CA LEU A 158 -19.05 13.47 -9.59
C LEU A 158 -18.57 13.24 -11.03
N VAL A 159 -19.45 12.79 -11.94
CA VAL A 159 -19.09 12.41 -13.33
C VAL A 159 -18.66 13.61 -14.20
N ASN A 160 -19.22 14.81 -13.95
CA ASN A 160 -19.01 16.00 -14.77
C ASN A 160 -18.09 17.04 -14.11
N ASP A 161 -17.24 16.65 -13.16
CA ASP A 161 -16.30 17.57 -12.51
C ASP A 161 -15.04 17.77 -13.38
N PRO A 162 -14.88 18.92 -14.06
CA PRO A 162 -13.75 19.13 -14.95
C PRO A 162 -12.44 19.12 -14.16
N TYR A 163 -11.43 18.45 -14.69
CA TYR A 163 -10.11 18.46 -14.07
C TYR A 163 -9.54 19.88 -14.08
N PRO A 164 -9.27 20.49 -12.91
CA PRO A 164 -9.04 21.94 -12.83
C PRO A 164 -7.58 22.33 -13.14
N PHE A 165 -6.70 21.36 -13.41
CA PHE A 165 -5.27 21.59 -13.57
C PHE A 165 -4.81 21.31 -15.00
N ILE A 166 -3.80 22.07 -15.43
CA ILE A 166 -3.11 21.81 -16.70
C ILE A 166 -2.33 20.51 -16.58
N VAL A 167 -2.41 19.66 -17.60
CA VAL A 167 -1.69 18.39 -17.69
C VAL A 167 -0.55 18.51 -18.71
N ASN A 168 0.67 18.10 -18.35
CA ASN A 168 1.85 18.15 -19.23
C ASN A 168 2.90 17.09 -18.84
N GLU A 169 3.87 16.81 -19.72
CA GLU A 169 5.07 16.02 -19.37
C GLU A 169 6.11 16.84 -18.61
N ASP A 170 6.20 18.14 -18.88
CA ASP A 170 6.89 19.08 -18.00
C ASP A 170 6.04 19.27 -16.75
N CYS A 171 6.20 18.36 -15.79
CA CYS A 171 5.38 18.26 -14.58
C CYS A 171 6.16 18.03 -13.28
N LEU A 172 7.50 17.99 -13.31
CA LEU A 172 8.34 17.71 -12.14
C LEU A 172 8.50 18.96 -11.25
N TYR A 173 7.37 19.36 -10.65
CA TYR A 173 7.22 20.50 -9.76
C TYR A 173 6.83 20.04 -8.35
N LEU A 174 7.20 20.85 -7.38
CA LEU A 174 6.71 20.76 -6.00
C LEU A 174 6.14 22.10 -5.53
N ASN A 175 5.27 22.03 -4.53
CA ASN A 175 4.66 23.20 -3.91
C ASN A 175 5.10 23.27 -2.45
N ILE A 176 5.48 24.46 -1.97
CA ILE A 176 5.96 24.66 -0.60
C ILE A 176 5.03 25.62 0.12
N PHE A 177 4.57 25.20 1.29
CA PHE A 177 3.77 25.99 2.22
C PHE A 177 4.55 26.10 3.52
N SER A 178 4.90 27.32 3.94
CA SER A 178 5.73 27.56 5.11
C SER A 178 5.06 28.53 6.10
N PRO A 179 5.14 28.28 7.43
CA PRO A 179 4.67 29.22 8.44
C PRO A 179 5.53 30.48 8.51
N ASP A 180 6.85 30.35 8.29
CA ASP A 180 7.80 31.45 8.35
C ASP A 180 9.00 31.17 7.47
N VAL A 181 9.35 32.15 6.64
CA VAL A 181 10.57 32.14 5.80
C VAL A 181 11.57 33.21 6.25
N SER A 182 11.21 34.00 7.25
CA SER A 182 12.11 34.97 7.85
C SER A 182 13.09 34.21 8.74
N LYS A 183 14.38 34.27 8.41
CA LYS A 183 15.45 33.70 9.27
C LYS A 183 15.60 34.44 10.61
N VAL A 184 14.65 35.31 10.96
CA VAL A 184 14.68 36.24 12.09
C VAL A 184 14.23 35.55 13.38
N SER A 185 13.30 34.60 13.28
CA SER A 185 12.79 33.85 14.44
C SER A 185 13.81 32.86 15.00
N GLY A 186 14.80 32.42 14.21
CA GLY A 186 15.73 31.35 14.58
C GLY A 186 15.07 29.96 14.70
N THR A 187 13.76 29.89 14.51
CA THR A 187 12.95 28.68 14.58
C THR A 187 13.09 27.87 13.30
N SER A 188 13.40 26.58 13.44
CA SER A 188 13.43 25.63 12.32
C SER A 188 12.26 24.67 12.46
N TYR A 189 11.35 24.68 11.48
CA TYR A 189 10.13 23.88 11.53
C TYR A 189 10.36 22.48 10.95
N PRO A 190 9.72 21.41 11.50
CA PRO A 190 9.78 20.12 10.85
C PRO A 190 9.10 20.16 9.47
N VAL A 191 9.47 19.22 8.60
CA VAL A 191 9.05 19.21 7.20
C VAL A 191 8.18 17.99 6.95
N ALA A 192 7.00 18.18 6.36
CA ALA A 192 6.15 17.12 5.85
C ALA A 192 6.21 17.12 4.31
N VAL A 193 6.74 16.06 3.71
CA VAL A 193 6.76 15.88 2.25
C VAL A 193 5.66 14.90 1.88
N PHE A 194 4.69 15.33 1.08
CA PHE A 194 3.51 14.56 0.72
C PHE A 194 3.58 14.05 -0.72
N PHE A 195 3.41 12.73 -0.88
CA PHE A 195 3.19 12.06 -2.17
C PHE A 195 1.72 11.70 -2.33
N HIS A 196 1.11 12.21 -3.39
CA HIS A 196 -0.30 11.97 -3.70
C HIS A 196 -0.55 10.52 -4.15
N GLY A 197 -1.79 10.07 -3.98
CA GLY A 197 -2.30 8.79 -4.48
C GLY A 197 -2.73 8.84 -5.94
N GLY A 198 -3.58 7.88 -6.33
CA GLY A 198 -4.13 7.76 -7.69
C GLY A 198 -3.60 6.54 -8.44
N ASN A 199 -3.34 5.44 -7.73
CA ASN A 199 -3.00 4.13 -8.30
C ASN A 199 -1.76 4.12 -9.22
N PHE A 200 -0.88 5.12 -9.09
CA PHE A 200 0.21 5.44 -10.03
C PHE A 200 -0.24 5.84 -11.44
N GLN A 201 -1.54 5.97 -11.71
CA GLN A 201 -2.09 6.31 -13.03
C GLN A 201 -2.50 7.77 -13.13
N THR A 202 -3.06 8.32 -12.05
CA THR A 202 -3.65 9.67 -11.98
C THR A 202 -3.25 10.37 -10.67
N GLY A 203 -3.72 11.62 -10.49
CA GLY A 203 -3.52 12.44 -9.30
C GLY A 203 -2.55 13.60 -9.50
N SER A 204 -2.53 14.52 -8.54
CA SER A 204 -1.62 15.66 -8.55
C SER A 204 -1.36 16.23 -7.16
N ALA A 205 -0.15 16.74 -6.93
CA ALA A 205 0.21 17.52 -5.76
C ALA A 205 -0.63 18.79 -5.58
N ASN A 206 -1.25 19.27 -6.66
CA ASN A 206 -2.07 20.49 -6.69
C ASN A 206 -3.44 20.27 -6.04
N GLU A 207 -3.90 19.02 -5.92
CA GLU A 207 -5.17 18.64 -5.28
C GLU A 207 -5.14 18.84 -3.77
N TRP A 208 -3.94 18.87 -3.19
CA TRP A 208 -3.71 18.79 -1.75
C TRP A 208 -2.98 20.04 -1.22
N PRO A 209 -3.60 21.23 -1.25
CA PRO A 209 -2.98 22.47 -0.80
C PRO A 209 -2.66 22.46 0.72
N GLY A 210 -1.37 22.55 1.06
CA GLY A 210 -0.85 22.40 2.43
C GLY A 210 -1.04 23.61 3.37
N HIS A 211 -1.88 24.59 3.04
CA HIS A 211 -2.02 25.84 3.80
C HIS A 211 -2.40 25.61 5.26
N SER A 212 -3.38 24.74 5.52
CA SER A 212 -3.87 24.47 6.88
C SER A 212 -2.80 23.84 7.76
N LEU A 213 -2.12 22.81 7.25
CA LEU A 213 -1.00 22.16 7.93
C LEU A 213 0.16 23.14 8.17
N ALA A 214 0.51 23.96 7.17
CA ALA A 214 1.58 24.93 7.34
C ALA A 214 1.27 25.97 8.42
N SER A 215 0.01 26.40 8.53
CA SER A 215 -0.44 27.31 9.58
C SER A 215 -0.31 26.76 11.00
N ARG A 216 -0.08 25.45 11.15
CA ARG A 216 0.16 24.75 12.42
C ARG A 216 1.65 24.57 12.76
N GLY A 217 2.51 25.32 12.07
CA GLY A 217 3.94 25.36 12.34
C GLY A 217 4.69 24.18 11.73
N MET A 218 4.46 23.82 10.47
CA MET A 218 5.33 22.86 9.78
C MET A 218 5.53 23.30 8.35
N VAL A 219 6.66 23.00 7.74
CA VAL A 219 6.82 23.22 6.31
C VAL A 219 6.20 22.04 5.57
N VAL A 220 5.26 22.30 4.67
CA VAL A 220 4.59 21.26 3.88
C VAL A 220 5.06 21.36 2.44
N VAL A 221 5.48 20.23 1.89
CA VAL A 221 5.90 20.11 0.50
C VAL A 221 5.01 19.08 -0.19
N THR A 222 4.26 19.46 -1.23
CA THR A 222 3.53 18.51 -2.06
C THR A 222 4.25 18.32 -3.40
N VAL A 223 4.38 17.08 -3.87
CA VAL A 223 5.28 16.74 -4.98
C VAL A 223 4.56 16.01 -6.10
N ASN A 224 4.70 16.50 -7.34
CA ASN A 224 4.31 15.78 -8.54
C ASN A 224 5.42 14.81 -8.96
N TYR A 225 5.03 13.63 -9.43
CA TYR A 225 5.94 12.61 -9.99
C TYR A 225 5.28 11.97 -11.23
N ARG A 226 6.08 11.44 -12.16
CA ARG A 226 5.52 10.84 -13.40
C ARG A 226 4.62 9.64 -13.10
N LEU A 227 3.54 9.52 -13.88
CA LEU A 227 2.47 8.53 -13.73
C LEU A 227 2.35 7.63 -14.97
N GLY A 228 1.59 6.55 -14.84
CA GLY A 228 1.24 5.61 -15.91
C GLY A 228 2.47 5.08 -16.65
N ALA A 229 2.33 4.92 -17.97
CA ALA A 229 3.44 4.48 -18.83
C ALA A 229 4.67 5.40 -18.73
N LEU A 230 4.47 6.71 -18.61
CA LEU A 230 5.56 7.70 -18.58
C LEU A 230 6.38 7.64 -17.28
N GLY A 231 5.78 7.18 -16.19
CA GLY A 231 6.43 6.96 -14.90
C GLY A 231 6.98 5.55 -14.70
N PHE A 232 6.36 4.52 -15.29
CA PHE A 232 6.58 3.14 -14.84
C PHE A 232 6.75 2.10 -15.97
N MET A 233 6.70 2.48 -17.24
CA MET A 233 6.99 1.56 -18.34
C MET A 233 8.44 1.06 -18.28
N SER A 234 8.63 -0.26 -18.42
CA SER A 234 9.92 -0.94 -18.25
C SER A 234 10.10 -2.05 -19.28
N LEU A 235 11.34 -2.29 -19.71
CA LEU A 235 11.75 -3.46 -20.48
C LEU A 235 12.10 -4.65 -19.59
N GLY A 236 11.80 -4.60 -18.28
CA GLY A 236 12.12 -5.66 -17.33
C GLY A 236 13.62 -5.78 -17.03
N ASP A 237 14.38 -4.73 -17.31
CA ASP A 237 15.80 -4.60 -17.00
C ASP A 237 16.04 -3.62 -15.84
N SER A 238 17.30 -3.48 -15.41
CA SER A 238 17.70 -2.60 -14.32
C SER A 238 17.83 -1.12 -14.71
N THR A 239 17.60 -0.78 -15.98
CA THR A 239 17.85 0.56 -16.54
C THR A 239 16.58 1.31 -16.94
N SER A 240 15.45 0.62 -16.99
CA SER A 240 14.16 1.14 -17.44
C SER A 240 13.06 0.93 -16.42
N GLY A 241 12.13 1.89 -16.36
CA GLY A 241 11.03 1.90 -15.38
C GLY A 241 11.38 2.61 -14.09
N ASN A 242 10.43 2.59 -13.15
CA ASN A 242 10.53 3.25 -11.85
C ASN A 242 10.88 4.75 -11.89
N TYR A 243 10.67 5.42 -13.03
CA TYR A 243 10.97 6.84 -13.18
C TYR A 243 10.19 7.69 -12.18
N GLY A 244 8.94 7.36 -11.89
CA GLY A 244 8.15 8.02 -10.83
C GLY A 244 8.76 7.87 -9.43
N ILE A 245 9.31 6.71 -9.08
CA ILE A 245 10.05 6.51 -7.81
C ILE A 245 11.35 7.33 -7.79
N MET A 246 12.04 7.40 -8.93
CA MET A 246 13.25 8.22 -9.06
C MET A 246 12.92 9.72 -8.92
N ASP A 247 11.79 10.17 -9.45
CA ASP A 247 11.29 11.55 -9.37
C ASP A 247 11.05 11.94 -7.91
N GLN A 248 10.32 11.10 -7.16
CA GLN A 248 10.07 11.27 -5.74
C GLN A 248 11.37 11.33 -4.92
N ARG A 249 12.32 10.42 -5.19
CA ARG A 249 13.64 10.44 -4.54
C ARG A 249 14.41 11.72 -4.83
N LEU A 250 14.38 12.20 -6.08
CA LEU A 250 15.04 13.44 -6.47
C LEU A 250 14.38 14.66 -5.79
N ALA A 251 13.07 14.67 -5.63
CA ALA A 251 12.36 15.68 -4.85
C ALA A 251 12.77 15.67 -3.37
N LEU A 252 12.94 14.50 -2.75
CA LEU A 252 13.47 14.40 -1.39
C LEU A 252 14.90 14.93 -1.27
N GLN A 253 15.75 14.69 -2.28
CA GLN A 253 17.09 15.27 -2.34
C GLN A 253 17.03 16.80 -2.47
N TRP A 254 16.14 17.33 -3.32
CA TRP A 254 15.90 18.77 -3.44
C TRP A 254 15.46 19.38 -2.11
N VAL A 255 14.53 18.73 -1.39
CA VAL A 255 14.06 19.17 -0.07
C VAL A 255 15.23 19.21 0.92
N ARG A 256 16.02 18.15 1.02
CA ARG A 256 17.21 18.12 1.88
C ARG A 256 18.16 19.29 1.60
N ASP A 257 18.37 19.62 0.32
CA ASP A 257 19.36 20.60 -0.10
C ASP A 257 18.86 22.06 0.00
N HIS A 258 17.54 22.30 0.00
CA HIS A 258 16.97 23.64 -0.13
C HIS A 258 15.93 24.05 0.91
N ILE A 259 15.31 23.12 1.65
CA ILE A 259 14.16 23.45 2.51
C ILE A 259 14.50 24.39 3.68
N ALA A 260 15.77 24.42 4.09
CA ALA A 260 16.28 25.36 5.10
C ALA A 260 16.08 26.83 4.71
N SER A 261 16.08 27.15 3.42
CA SER A 261 15.79 28.51 2.94
C SER A 261 14.32 28.90 3.09
N PHE A 262 13.44 27.93 3.33
CA PHE A 262 12.01 28.12 3.56
C PHE A 262 11.61 27.97 5.03
N GLY A 263 12.58 27.96 5.96
CA GLY A 263 12.35 27.81 7.39
C GLY A 263 12.19 26.36 7.88
N GLY A 264 12.39 25.37 7.00
CA GLY A 264 12.29 23.95 7.34
C GLY A 264 13.60 23.35 7.85
N ASP A 265 13.52 22.36 8.74
CA ASP A 265 14.64 21.53 9.16
C ASP A 265 14.87 20.38 8.16
N PRO A 266 15.98 20.37 7.40
CA PRO A 266 16.29 19.28 6.46
C PRO A 266 16.57 17.93 7.16
N GLN A 267 16.84 17.91 8.47
CA GLN A 267 16.94 16.69 9.27
C GLN A 267 15.58 16.26 9.87
N GLY A 268 14.60 17.17 9.83
CA GLY A 268 13.26 17.02 10.40
C GLY A 268 12.20 16.50 9.44
N VAL A 269 12.59 15.82 8.35
CA VAL A 269 11.71 15.42 7.24
C VAL A 269 10.90 14.17 7.57
N THR A 270 9.57 14.29 7.56
CA THR A 270 8.61 13.18 7.54
C THR A 270 8.04 13.04 6.14
N VAL A 271 8.10 11.85 5.56
CA VAL A 271 7.44 11.58 4.28
C VAL A 271 6.07 11.00 4.54
N ILE A 272 5.05 11.60 3.94
CA ILE A 272 3.65 11.22 4.06
C ILE A 272 3.17 10.78 2.69
N GLY A 273 2.47 9.65 2.61
CA GLY A 273 1.89 9.15 1.36
C GLY A 273 0.47 8.68 1.55
N HIS A 274 -0.35 8.84 0.53
CA HIS A 274 -1.68 8.24 0.45
C HIS A 274 -1.78 7.31 -0.75
N ASP A 275 -2.44 6.15 -0.59
CA ASP A 275 -2.67 5.18 -1.67
C ASP A 275 -1.36 4.81 -2.42
N ALA A 276 -1.22 5.09 -3.71
CA ALA A 276 0.04 4.90 -4.46
C ALA A 276 1.23 5.70 -3.87
N GLY A 277 0.97 6.86 -3.28
CA GLY A 277 1.94 7.62 -2.50
C GLY A 277 2.35 6.88 -1.23
N ALA A 278 1.41 6.22 -0.53
CA ALA A 278 1.72 5.39 0.65
C ALA A 278 2.60 4.19 0.28
N VAL A 279 2.28 3.52 -0.83
CA VAL A 279 3.10 2.47 -1.43
C VAL A 279 4.50 3.00 -1.73
N SER A 280 4.61 4.19 -2.33
CA SER A 280 5.88 4.85 -2.63
C SER A 280 6.74 5.10 -1.39
N VAL A 281 6.13 5.56 -0.29
CA VAL A 281 6.82 5.74 0.99
C VAL A 281 7.36 4.41 1.51
N GLY A 282 6.55 3.34 1.48
CA GLY A 282 7.00 2.00 1.84
C GLY A 282 8.19 1.55 0.96
N MET A 283 8.13 1.78 -0.35
CA MET A 283 9.25 1.48 -1.27
C MET A 283 10.51 2.30 -0.93
N HIS A 284 10.37 3.56 -0.55
CA HIS A 284 11.50 4.37 -0.07
C HIS A 284 12.06 3.85 1.26
N MET A 285 11.23 3.29 2.14
CA MET A 285 11.71 2.63 3.35
C MET A 285 12.58 1.40 3.04
N LEU A 286 12.22 0.66 2.00
CA LEU A 286 12.97 -0.53 1.52
C LEU A 286 14.19 -0.17 0.65
N SER A 287 14.25 1.03 0.08
CA SER A 287 15.30 1.40 -0.86
C SER A 287 16.54 1.99 -0.16
N PRO A 288 17.74 1.43 -0.37
CA PRO A 288 18.98 2.00 0.19
C PRO A 288 19.31 3.36 -0.45
N LEU A 289 18.79 3.65 -1.65
CA LEU A 289 19.02 4.90 -2.36
C LEU A 289 18.27 6.09 -1.73
N SER A 290 17.26 5.81 -0.89
CA SER A 290 16.52 6.84 -0.14
C SER A 290 17.06 7.04 1.28
N LYS A 291 18.20 6.41 1.62
CA LYS A 291 18.76 6.46 2.97
C LYS A 291 19.11 7.89 3.38
N SER A 292 18.75 8.23 4.62
CA SER A 292 18.99 9.54 5.23
C SER A 292 18.31 10.73 4.53
N LEU A 293 17.28 10.48 3.70
CA LEU A 293 16.46 11.54 3.11
C LEU A 293 15.24 11.91 3.98
N PHE A 294 14.90 11.08 4.96
CA PHE A 294 13.80 11.31 5.89
C PHE A 294 14.06 10.63 7.23
N ARG A 295 13.42 11.15 8.29
CA ARG A 295 13.56 10.68 9.68
C ARG A 295 12.36 9.88 10.20
N SER A 296 11.22 9.96 9.51
CA SER A 296 9.96 9.28 9.85
C SER A 296 9.07 9.15 8.61
N ALA A 297 8.15 8.20 8.63
CA ALA A 297 7.23 7.91 7.54
C ALA A 297 5.78 7.85 8.06
N ALA A 298 4.83 8.37 7.28
CA ALA A 298 3.41 8.17 7.50
C ALA A 298 2.74 7.69 6.21
N VAL A 299 1.90 6.66 6.30
CA VAL A 299 1.24 6.06 5.14
C VAL A 299 -0.25 5.87 5.41
N MET A 300 -1.07 6.30 4.46
CA MET A 300 -2.53 6.36 4.56
C MET A 300 -3.14 5.53 3.43
N SER A 301 -3.95 4.53 3.76
CA SER A 301 -4.68 3.70 2.79
C SER A 301 -3.81 3.09 1.69
N GLY A 302 -2.61 2.61 2.02
CA GLY A 302 -1.75 1.91 1.06
C GLY A 302 -0.57 1.20 1.72
N ALA A 303 -0.07 0.16 1.06
CA ALA A 303 1.07 -0.63 1.53
C ALA A 303 1.89 -1.19 0.37
N GLU A 304 3.21 -1.17 0.52
CA GLU A 304 4.18 -1.66 -0.46
C GLU A 304 4.14 -3.17 -0.70
N VAL A 305 3.52 -3.92 0.23
CA VAL A 305 3.30 -5.37 0.11
C VAL A 305 1.98 -5.71 -0.59
N SER A 306 1.13 -4.73 -0.87
CA SER A 306 -0.12 -4.92 -1.61
C SER A 306 0.17 -5.42 -3.02
N TYR A 307 -0.41 -6.57 -3.39
CA TYR A 307 -0.13 -7.19 -4.70
C TYR A 307 -0.48 -6.28 -5.88
N HIS A 308 -1.48 -5.42 -5.69
CA HIS A 308 -2.04 -4.57 -6.74
C HIS A 308 -1.22 -3.29 -6.98
N SER A 309 -0.13 -3.10 -6.22
CA SER A 309 0.60 -1.82 -6.15
C SER A 309 2.04 -1.91 -6.66
N TYR A 310 2.50 -3.09 -7.10
CA TYR A 310 3.82 -3.28 -7.71
C TYR A 310 3.84 -4.47 -8.67
N ILE A 311 4.83 -4.52 -9.58
CA ILE A 311 5.12 -5.67 -10.45
C ILE A 311 6.33 -6.42 -9.90
N GLY A 312 6.06 -7.57 -9.26
CA GLY A 312 7.10 -8.42 -8.68
C GLY A 312 7.92 -9.23 -9.71
N LYS A 313 7.40 -9.41 -10.94
CA LYS A 313 8.04 -10.20 -12.00
C LYS A 313 8.42 -9.28 -13.18
N PRO A 314 9.71 -9.02 -13.44
CA PRO A 314 10.14 -8.13 -14.52
C PRO A 314 9.60 -8.50 -15.91
N ALA A 315 9.41 -9.79 -16.17
CA ALA A 315 8.84 -10.29 -17.42
C ALA A 315 7.40 -9.77 -17.68
N LEU A 316 6.60 -9.54 -16.63
CA LEU A 316 5.27 -8.94 -16.79
C LEU A 316 5.38 -7.48 -17.22
N ALA A 317 6.28 -6.70 -16.63
CA ALA A 317 6.52 -5.32 -17.03
C ALA A 317 7.00 -5.22 -18.49
N PHE A 318 7.92 -6.10 -18.91
CA PHE A 318 8.34 -6.21 -20.30
C PHE A 318 7.15 -6.49 -21.23
N ASN A 319 6.32 -7.50 -20.92
CA ASN A 319 5.16 -7.85 -21.73
C ASN A 319 4.16 -6.72 -21.85
N ASN A 320 3.90 -5.98 -20.75
CA ASN A 320 3.01 -4.83 -20.73
C ASN A 320 3.51 -3.72 -21.66
N THR A 321 4.82 -3.44 -21.66
CA THR A 321 5.46 -2.48 -22.57
C THR A 321 5.32 -2.90 -24.04
N ILE A 322 5.56 -4.17 -24.36
CA ILE A 322 5.39 -4.68 -25.74
C ILE A 322 3.93 -4.63 -26.17
N LYS A 323 2.99 -4.91 -25.26
CA LYS A 323 1.55 -4.82 -25.51
C LYS A 323 1.13 -3.38 -25.83
N LEU A 324 1.56 -2.41 -25.02
CA LEU A 324 1.35 -0.99 -25.30
C LEU A 324 1.93 -0.60 -26.67
N GLY A 325 3.14 -1.07 -27.00
CA GLY A 325 3.75 -0.87 -28.31
C GLY A 325 2.84 -1.29 -29.46
N ARG A 326 2.19 -2.46 -29.37
CA ARG A 326 1.25 -2.94 -30.39
C ARG A 326 0.03 -2.03 -30.56
N TYR A 327 -0.54 -1.54 -29.46
CA TYR A 327 -1.66 -0.59 -29.50
C TYR A 327 -1.28 0.77 -30.10
N LEU A 328 -0.02 1.16 -29.95
CA LEU A 328 0.57 2.35 -30.58
C LEU A 328 1.06 2.11 -32.02
N GLY A 329 0.84 0.92 -32.59
CA GLY A 329 1.34 0.56 -33.93
C GLY A 329 2.85 0.37 -34.01
N CYS A 330 3.54 0.23 -32.87
CA CYS A 330 4.95 -0.10 -32.74
C CYS A 330 5.14 -1.62 -32.66
N THR A 331 5.26 -2.26 -33.82
CA THR A 331 5.25 -3.73 -33.99
C THR A 331 6.61 -4.29 -34.43
N GLN A 332 7.69 -3.56 -34.15
CA GLN A 332 9.05 -4.00 -34.48
C GLN A 332 9.41 -5.31 -33.77
N SER A 333 10.30 -6.11 -34.37
CA SER A 333 10.70 -7.42 -33.83
C SER A 333 11.62 -7.33 -32.61
N VAL A 334 12.37 -6.23 -32.48
CA VAL A 334 13.30 -5.99 -31.38
C VAL A 334 12.67 -5.03 -30.38
N ALA A 335 12.70 -5.40 -29.09
CA ALA A 335 12.08 -4.61 -28.02
C ALA A 335 12.61 -3.18 -27.92
N PHE A 336 13.91 -2.98 -28.17
CA PHE A 336 14.52 -1.66 -28.20
C PHE A 336 13.96 -0.77 -29.33
N ASP A 337 13.65 -1.36 -30.49
CA ASP A 337 13.04 -0.61 -31.60
C ASP A 337 11.57 -0.27 -31.31
N VAL A 338 10.86 -1.16 -30.60
CA VAL A 338 9.51 -0.87 -30.07
C VAL A 338 9.58 0.31 -29.10
N TRP A 339 10.52 0.31 -28.16
CA TRP A 339 10.76 1.42 -27.23
C TRP A 339 11.03 2.75 -27.96
N ASN A 340 11.91 2.74 -28.96
CA ASN A 340 12.21 3.93 -29.76
C ASN A 340 11.00 4.42 -30.55
N CYS A 341 10.18 3.51 -31.08
CA CYS A 341 8.92 3.87 -31.73
C CYS A 341 7.95 4.51 -30.74
N ILE A 342 7.79 3.97 -29.52
CA ILE A 342 6.94 4.57 -28.48
C ILE A 342 7.43 5.98 -28.14
N LEU A 343 8.75 6.20 -28.03
CA LEU A 343 9.32 7.53 -27.79
C LEU A 343 8.93 8.57 -28.84
N SER A 344 8.68 8.17 -30.08
CA SER A 344 8.21 9.07 -31.15
C SER A 344 6.71 9.41 -31.11
N ARG A 345 5.92 8.73 -30.27
CA ARG A 345 4.48 8.98 -30.16
C ARG A 345 4.17 10.22 -29.35
N SER A 346 2.98 10.80 -29.56
CA SER A 346 2.53 11.91 -28.73
C SER A 346 2.20 11.42 -27.32
N THR A 347 2.28 12.32 -26.34
CA THR A 347 1.91 12.04 -24.95
C THR A 347 0.48 11.50 -24.85
N ASN A 348 -0.44 12.15 -25.58
CA ASN A 348 -1.85 11.82 -25.57
C ASN A 348 -2.12 10.43 -26.18
N ASP A 349 -1.40 10.03 -27.22
CA ASP A 349 -1.52 8.68 -27.78
C ASP A 349 -1.08 7.62 -26.77
N ILE A 350 0.03 7.85 -26.05
CA ILE A 350 0.55 6.94 -25.03
C ILE A 350 -0.45 6.81 -23.87
N VAL A 351 -0.99 7.94 -23.39
CA VAL A 351 -1.98 7.96 -22.30
C VAL A 351 -3.25 7.21 -22.71
N ARG A 352 -3.84 7.52 -23.86
CA ARG A 352 -5.06 6.83 -24.34
C ARG A 352 -4.84 5.35 -24.57
N ALA A 353 -3.74 4.98 -25.24
CA ALA A 353 -3.42 3.58 -25.49
C ALA A 353 -3.19 2.80 -24.18
N THR A 354 -2.76 3.45 -23.10
CA THR A 354 -2.63 2.81 -21.79
C THR A 354 -4.00 2.42 -21.22
N THR A 355 -5.01 3.28 -21.39
CA THR A 355 -6.39 3.01 -20.97
C THR A 355 -7.05 1.91 -21.83
N ASP A 356 -6.75 1.87 -23.13
CA ASP A 356 -7.33 0.89 -24.06
C ASP A 356 -6.77 -0.54 -23.91
N VAL A 357 -5.60 -0.70 -23.29
CA VAL A 357 -4.94 -2.00 -23.14
C VAL A 357 -5.62 -2.80 -22.02
N PRO A 358 -6.17 -4.00 -22.30
CA PRO A 358 -6.80 -4.80 -21.27
C PRO A 358 -5.77 -5.33 -20.27
N VAL A 359 -6.07 -5.19 -18.98
CA VAL A 359 -5.23 -5.66 -17.87
C VAL A 359 -5.51 -7.14 -17.59
N GLU A 360 -4.56 -8.00 -17.93
CA GLU A 360 -4.66 -9.46 -17.76
C GLU A 360 -4.20 -9.93 -16.37
N TYR A 361 -3.12 -9.31 -15.88
CA TYR A 361 -2.51 -9.61 -14.59
C TYR A 361 -2.31 -8.31 -13.82
N ASN A 362 -2.43 -8.39 -12.49
CA ASN A 362 -2.45 -7.22 -11.61
C ASN A 362 -3.73 -6.36 -11.81
N ARG A 363 -3.91 -5.30 -11.02
CA ARG A 363 -5.03 -4.34 -11.18
C ARG A 363 -4.72 -3.26 -12.21
N TYR A 364 -3.45 -2.86 -12.33
CA TYR A 364 -3.00 -1.82 -13.28
C TYR A 364 -1.82 -2.29 -14.12
N LEU A 365 -1.69 -1.71 -15.32
CA LEU A 365 -0.70 -2.12 -16.32
C LEU A 365 0.72 -1.62 -16.00
N PHE A 366 0.86 -0.38 -15.53
CA PHE A 366 2.14 0.26 -15.26
C PHE A 366 2.25 0.65 -13.78
N LEU A 367 3.15 -0.02 -13.07
CA LEU A 367 3.35 0.10 -11.62
C LEU A 367 4.85 0.05 -11.32
N PRO A 368 5.29 0.45 -10.11
CA PRO A 368 6.66 0.21 -9.67
C PRO A 368 7.06 -1.26 -9.87
N THR A 369 8.19 -1.49 -10.52
CA THR A 369 8.67 -2.82 -10.92
C THR A 369 9.92 -3.20 -10.15
N VAL A 370 10.05 -4.46 -9.74
CA VAL A 370 11.29 -4.96 -9.14
C VAL A 370 12.40 -4.94 -10.20
N ASP A 371 13.38 -4.05 -10.05
CA ASP A 371 14.46 -3.80 -11.02
C ASP A 371 15.85 -4.15 -10.48
N GLY A 372 15.95 -4.52 -9.19
CA GLY A 372 17.20 -4.83 -8.51
C GLY A 372 18.03 -3.60 -8.14
N VAL A 373 17.55 -2.38 -8.40
CA VAL A 373 18.28 -1.12 -8.16
C VAL A 373 17.44 -0.14 -7.33
N ASN A 374 16.30 0.32 -7.86
CA ASN A 374 15.40 1.20 -7.13
C ASN A 374 14.54 0.40 -6.16
N ILE A 375 14.05 -0.76 -6.62
CA ILE A 375 13.32 -1.76 -5.84
C ILE A 375 14.12 -3.06 -5.94
N LEU A 376 14.87 -3.37 -4.88
CA LEU A 376 15.89 -4.44 -4.87
C LEU A 376 15.32 -5.84 -5.10
N GLY A 377 14.07 -6.06 -4.71
CA GLY A 377 13.44 -7.37 -4.70
C GLY A 377 11.94 -7.25 -4.42
N ASN A 378 11.25 -8.37 -4.42
CA ASN A 378 9.84 -8.41 -4.04
C ASN A 378 9.66 -7.85 -2.60
N PRO A 379 8.86 -6.78 -2.40
CA PRO A 379 8.69 -6.15 -1.09
C PRO A 379 8.24 -7.10 0.01
N LEU A 380 7.28 -7.98 -0.28
CA LEU A 380 6.78 -8.97 0.67
C LEU A 380 7.89 -9.97 1.05
N TRP A 381 8.69 -10.42 0.08
CA TRP A 381 9.84 -11.28 0.37
C TRP A 381 10.89 -10.56 1.22
N ILE A 382 11.23 -9.32 0.90
CA ILE A 382 12.18 -8.52 1.68
C ILE A 382 11.68 -8.37 3.12
N MET A 383 10.42 -8.02 3.32
CA MET A 383 9.86 -7.76 4.64
C MET A 383 9.71 -9.02 5.48
N ASN A 384 9.27 -10.15 4.89
CA ASN A 384 9.16 -11.44 5.60
C ASN A 384 10.53 -11.98 6.08
N ASN A 385 11.61 -11.65 5.36
CA ASN A 385 12.96 -12.13 5.66
C ASN A 385 13.79 -11.14 6.49
N ALA A 386 13.27 -9.94 6.75
CA ALA A 386 14.00 -8.93 7.52
C ALA A 386 14.19 -9.35 8.99
N PRO A 387 13.19 -9.92 9.70
CA PRO A 387 13.36 -10.37 11.08
C PRO A 387 14.36 -11.51 11.26
N THR A 388 14.55 -12.35 10.24
CA THR A 388 15.50 -13.47 10.26
C THR A 388 16.93 -13.03 9.87
N GLY A 389 17.12 -11.77 9.47
CA GLY A 389 18.41 -11.24 9.01
C GLY A 389 18.81 -11.69 7.61
N LEU A 390 17.94 -12.39 6.87
CA LEU A 390 18.17 -12.80 5.47
C LEU A 390 18.03 -11.61 4.49
N SER A 391 17.34 -10.55 4.91
CA SER A 391 17.25 -9.25 4.23
C SER A 391 17.30 -8.14 5.28
N SER A 392 17.36 -6.88 4.85
CA SER A 392 17.35 -5.72 5.74
C SER A 392 16.41 -4.64 5.22
N VAL A 393 15.72 -3.94 6.12
CA VAL A 393 14.98 -2.70 5.82
C VAL A 393 15.95 -1.52 6.02
N PRO A 394 16.47 -0.89 4.94
CA PRO A 394 17.53 0.12 5.08
C PRO A 394 17.11 1.35 5.88
N ASN A 395 15.81 1.66 5.90
CA ASN A 395 15.25 2.83 6.57
C ASN A 395 14.12 2.41 7.54
N ALA A 396 14.47 1.66 8.59
CA ALA A 396 13.55 1.31 9.69
C ALA A 396 13.27 2.52 10.61
N VAL A 397 12.64 3.55 10.06
CA VAL A 397 12.26 4.78 10.78
C VAL A 397 10.91 4.62 11.48
N PRO A 398 10.55 5.47 12.46
CA PRO A 398 9.19 5.49 13.02
C PRO A 398 8.13 5.62 11.92
N LEU A 399 7.07 4.82 12.03
CA LEU A 399 6.01 4.67 11.03
C LEU A 399 4.64 4.94 11.65
N LEU A 400 3.86 5.84 11.04
CA LEU A 400 2.43 5.97 11.29
C LEU A 400 1.68 5.39 10.09
N ILE A 401 0.89 4.34 10.28
CA ILE A 401 0.21 3.61 9.21
C ILE A 401 -1.29 3.57 9.49
N GLY A 402 -2.13 3.77 8.48
CA GLY A 402 -3.57 3.66 8.68
C GLY A 402 -4.37 3.46 7.42
N MET A 403 -5.68 3.29 7.61
CA MET A 403 -6.66 2.97 6.58
C MET A 403 -8.02 3.58 6.95
N ASN A 404 -8.92 3.67 5.97
CA ASN A 404 -10.32 3.99 6.22
C ASN A 404 -11.17 2.71 6.19
N ALA A 405 -12.27 2.71 6.94
CA ALA A 405 -13.14 1.53 7.06
C ALA A 405 -13.70 1.02 5.73
N GLN A 406 -13.81 1.89 4.72
CA GLN A 406 -14.43 1.61 3.41
C GLN A 406 -13.54 2.11 2.25
N ASP A 407 -12.22 1.94 2.35
CA ASP A 407 -11.27 2.27 1.27
C ASP A 407 -11.66 1.60 -0.08
N GLY A 408 -12.22 0.39 -0.02
CA GLY A 408 -12.66 -0.38 -1.19
C GLY A 408 -13.87 0.19 -1.94
N SER A 409 -14.51 1.24 -1.42
CA SER A 409 -15.57 1.98 -2.14
C SER A 409 -15.10 2.55 -3.48
N GLU A 410 -13.80 2.80 -3.61
CA GLU A 410 -13.14 3.25 -4.84
C GLU A 410 -13.34 2.29 -6.03
N VAL A 411 -13.39 0.97 -5.78
CA VAL A 411 -13.55 -0.02 -6.87
C VAL A 411 -14.84 0.20 -7.65
N ILE A 412 -15.91 0.59 -6.96
CA ILE A 412 -17.20 0.93 -7.58
C ILE A 412 -17.09 2.23 -8.39
N LEU A 413 -16.19 3.15 -7.99
CA LEU A 413 -15.97 4.39 -8.71
C LEU A 413 -15.14 4.19 -9.99
N GLU A 414 -14.29 3.17 -10.05
CA GLU A 414 -13.50 2.82 -11.22
C GLU A 414 -14.34 2.12 -12.31
N ASP A 415 -15.19 1.19 -11.90
CA ASP A 415 -15.99 0.36 -12.82
C ASP A 415 -17.31 1.03 -13.24
N ARG A 416 -17.28 2.35 -13.47
CA ARG A 416 -18.46 3.12 -13.86
C ARG A 416 -18.78 2.92 -15.33
N LEU A 417 -20.08 2.80 -15.64
CA LEU A 417 -20.56 2.99 -17.01
C LEU A 417 -20.38 4.47 -17.36
N LEU A 418 -19.49 4.77 -18.31
CA LEU A 418 -19.34 6.11 -18.88
C LEU A 418 -20.58 6.47 -19.71
N GLY A 419 -21.66 6.85 -19.03
CA GLY A 419 -22.90 7.40 -19.59
C GLY A 419 -23.25 8.75 -18.97
N GLU A 420 -24.26 9.43 -19.52
CA GLU A 420 -24.69 10.79 -19.12
C GLU A 420 -25.32 10.88 -17.70
N PHE A 421 -25.51 9.75 -17.01
CA PHE A 421 -26.13 9.67 -15.68
C PHE A 421 -25.08 9.35 -14.61
N ASN A 422 -25.26 9.90 -13.39
CA ASN A 422 -24.51 9.54 -12.18
C ASN A 422 -24.81 8.10 -11.69
N ASP A 423 -25.16 7.18 -12.59
CA ASP A 423 -25.59 5.84 -12.26
C ASP A 423 -24.37 4.93 -12.07
N PHE A 424 -24.22 4.39 -10.86
CA PHE A 424 -23.26 3.32 -10.57
C PHE A 424 -23.82 1.98 -11.03
N ASN A 425 -22.95 1.06 -11.43
CA ASN A 425 -23.35 -0.34 -11.62
C ASN A 425 -24.04 -0.84 -10.35
N ASN A 426 -25.21 -1.46 -10.50
CA ASN A 426 -25.84 -2.10 -9.35
C ASN A 426 -24.96 -3.27 -8.93
N VAL A 427 -24.48 -3.24 -7.69
CA VAL A 427 -23.64 -4.29 -7.13
C VAL A 427 -24.56 -5.39 -6.62
N ASP A 428 -24.97 -6.26 -7.52
CA ASP A 428 -25.75 -7.46 -7.22
C ASP A 428 -24.83 -8.68 -7.01
N GLN A 429 -25.42 -9.83 -6.70
CA GLN A 429 -24.69 -11.07 -6.46
C GLN A 429 -23.91 -11.55 -7.70
N ALA A 430 -24.41 -11.24 -8.91
CA ALA A 430 -23.77 -11.62 -10.17
C ALA A 430 -22.51 -10.78 -10.43
N TYR A 431 -22.61 -9.47 -10.21
CA TYR A 431 -21.49 -8.54 -10.23
C TYR A 431 -20.41 -8.94 -9.24
N PHE A 432 -20.80 -9.25 -8.00
CA PHE A 432 -19.82 -9.67 -7.00
C PHE A 432 -19.11 -10.97 -7.42
N ARG A 433 -19.85 -11.97 -7.92
CA ARG A 433 -19.27 -13.22 -8.41
C ARG A 433 -18.32 -13.00 -9.59
N SER A 434 -18.67 -12.15 -10.56
CA SER A 434 -17.80 -11.85 -11.70
C SER A 434 -16.52 -11.15 -11.25
N TYR A 435 -16.63 -10.20 -10.32
CA TYR A 435 -15.46 -9.50 -9.80
C TYR A 435 -14.55 -10.43 -8.98
N ALA A 436 -15.10 -11.33 -8.17
CA ALA A 436 -14.30 -12.31 -7.42
C ALA A 436 -13.53 -13.26 -8.36
N LEU A 437 -14.15 -13.68 -9.47
CA LEU A 437 -13.50 -14.46 -10.52
C LEU A 437 -12.37 -13.66 -11.20
N GLU A 438 -12.63 -12.41 -11.56
CA GLU A 438 -11.66 -11.51 -12.17
C GLU A 438 -10.48 -11.22 -11.23
N TYR A 439 -10.74 -10.97 -9.96
CA TYR A 439 -9.73 -10.81 -8.92
C TYR A 439 -8.81 -12.03 -8.86
N ALA A 440 -9.36 -13.23 -8.78
CA ALA A 440 -8.58 -14.46 -8.71
C ALA A 440 -7.78 -14.72 -9.99
N PHE A 441 -8.33 -14.34 -11.15
CA PHE A 441 -7.62 -14.40 -12.43
C PHE A 441 -6.45 -13.42 -12.49
N ARG A 442 -6.68 -12.14 -12.18
CA ARG A 442 -5.68 -11.07 -12.24
C ARG A 442 -4.58 -11.23 -11.21
N HIS A 443 -4.90 -11.76 -10.03
CA HIS A 443 -3.90 -12.14 -9.03
C HIS A 443 -3.04 -13.34 -9.47
N ASN A 444 -3.43 -14.01 -10.57
CA ASN A 444 -2.76 -15.18 -11.12
C ASN A 444 -2.77 -16.38 -10.16
N TYR A 445 -3.90 -16.61 -9.47
CA TYR A 445 -4.12 -17.88 -8.79
C TYR A 445 -4.33 -18.97 -9.84
N THR A 446 -3.31 -19.82 -9.98
CA THR A 446 -3.27 -20.92 -10.97
C THR A 446 -3.81 -22.22 -10.39
N MET A 447 -3.49 -22.50 -9.12
CA MET A 447 -3.93 -23.70 -8.42
C MET A 447 -5.22 -23.42 -7.63
N ASN A 448 -6.22 -24.31 -7.76
CA ASN A 448 -7.52 -24.23 -7.07
C ASN A 448 -8.25 -22.87 -7.19
N ARG A 449 -8.20 -22.23 -8.36
CA ARG A 449 -8.83 -20.92 -8.57
C ARG A 449 -10.31 -20.92 -8.17
N GLU A 450 -11.04 -21.95 -8.56
CA GLU A 450 -12.46 -22.10 -8.26
C GLU A 450 -12.69 -22.18 -6.75
N ALA A 451 -11.88 -22.95 -6.01
CA ALA A 451 -12.01 -23.05 -4.55
C ALA A 451 -11.72 -21.70 -3.86
N ILE A 452 -10.76 -20.93 -4.37
CA ILE A 452 -10.45 -19.58 -3.88
C ILE A 452 -11.64 -18.65 -4.09
N VAL A 453 -12.22 -18.65 -5.28
CA VAL A 453 -13.38 -17.82 -5.62
C VAL A 453 -14.58 -18.20 -4.76
N GLU A 454 -14.88 -19.49 -4.61
CA GLU A 454 -15.98 -19.94 -3.76
C GLU A 454 -15.73 -19.60 -2.29
N ALA A 455 -14.48 -19.66 -1.79
CA ALA A 455 -14.16 -19.22 -0.44
C ALA A 455 -14.33 -17.70 -0.24
N ILE A 456 -14.00 -16.88 -1.24
CA ILE A 456 -14.22 -15.43 -1.21
C ILE A 456 -15.72 -15.14 -1.18
N ILE A 457 -16.49 -15.77 -2.08
CA ILE A 457 -17.94 -15.59 -2.16
C ILE A 457 -18.59 -16.03 -0.85
N ASP A 458 -18.20 -17.18 -0.30
CA ASP A 458 -18.73 -17.69 0.97
C ASP A 458 -18.46 -16.73 2.12
N ARG A 459 -17.24 -16.19 2.20
CA ARG A 459 -16.82 -15.29 3.28
C ARG A 459 -17.57 -13.96 3.27
N TYR A 460 -17.88 -13.43 2.09
CA TYR A 460 -18.45 -12.09 1.90
C TYR A 460 -19.89 -12.12 1.37
N THR A 461 -20.55 -13.27 1.36
CA THR A 461 -22.00 -13.32 1.13
C THR A 461 -22.73 -13.00 2.42
N PHE A 462 -23.67 -12.05 2.37
CA PHE A 462 -24.57 -11.78 3.49
C PHE A 462 -25.64 -12.87 3.55
N TRP A 463 -25.32 -13.98 4.23
CA TRP A 463 -26.19 -15.16 4.33
C TRP A 463 -27.59 -14.95 4.95
N PRO A 464 -27.84 -13.97 5.85
CA PRO A 464 -29.20 -13.74 6.35
C PRO A 464 -30.19 -13.33 5.26
N ASP A 465 -29.74 -12.56 4.27
CA ASP A 465 -30.52 -12.24 3.07
C ASP A 465 -29.59 -12.00 1.87
N PRO A 466 -29.30 -13.05 1.07
CA PRO A 466 -28.46 -12.92 -0.12
C PRO A 466 -29.09 -12.09 -1.26
N SER A 467 -30.33 -11.64 -1.12
CA SER A 467 -31.05 -10.84 -2.11
C SER A 467 -31.14 -9.35 -1.76
N ASP A 468 -30.62 -8.94 -0.60
CA ASP A 468 -30.57 -7.53 -0.21
C ASP A 468 -29.42 -6.81 -0.94
N ASP A 469 -29.77 -6.06 -1.99
CA ASP A 469 -28.84 -5.26 -2.80
C ASP A 469 -27.93 -4.34 -1.95
N TRP A 470 -28.44 -3.78 -0.85
CA TRP A 470 -27.64 -2.91 0.02
C TRP A 470 -26.61 -3.71 0.82
N ALA A 471 -27.02 -4.86 1.36
CA ALA A 471 -26.13 -5.76 2.08
C ALA A 471 -25.07 -6.38 1.14
N VAL A 472 -25.44 -6.74 -0.09
CA VAL A 472 -24.53 -7.24 -1.11
C VAL A 472 -23.49 -6.17 -1.47
N ARG A 473 -23.92 -4.93 -1.71
CA ARG A 473 -23.00 -3.81 -1.97
C ARG A 473 -22.02 -3.58 -0.82
N ASN A 474 -22.50 -3.55 0.43
CA ASN A 474 -21.62 -3.35 1.58
C ASN A 474 -20.64 -4.51 1.74
N SER A 475 -21.07 -5.74 1.49
CA SER A 475 -20.20 -6.91 1.58
C SER A 475 -19.15 -6.93 0.46
N PHE A 476 -19.51 -6.47 -0.74
CA PHE A 476 -18.55 -6.23 -1.83
C PHE A 476 -17.52 -5.14 -1.46
N ILE A 477 -17.96 -4.01 -0.90
CA ILE A 477 -17.05 -2.96 -0.42
C ILE A 477 -16.11 -3.52 0.64
N GLN A 478 -16.60 -4.35 1.57
CA GLN A 478 -15.76 -5.00 2.58
C GLN A 478 -14.76 -5.98 1.94
N PHE A 479 -15.19 -6.77 0.96
CA PHE A 479 -14.30 -7.65 0.18
C PHE A 479 -13.17 -6.84 -0.47
N ALA A 480 -13.50 -5.77 -1.19
CA ALA A 480 -12.51 -4.92 -1.86
C ALA A 480 -11.59 -4.21 -0.85
N THR A 481 -12.16 -3.70 0.24
CA THR A 481 -11.41 -3.03 1.32
C THR A 481 -10.42 -4.01 1.94
N ASP A 482 -10.84 -5.23 2.25
CA ASP A 482 -9.98 -6.21 2.89
C ASP A 482 -8.87 -6.72 1.97
N ALA A 483 -9.21 -7.03 0.71
CA ALA A 483 -8.31 -7.61 -0.26
C ALA A 483 -7.21 -6.63 -0.72
N TYR A 484 -7.55 -5.35 -0.88
CA TYR A 484 -6.64 -4.34 -1.40
C TYR A 484 -5.99 -3.48 -0.30
N TYR A 485 -6.67 -3.25 0.82
CA TYR A 485 -6.24 -2.30 1.85
C TYR A 485 -6.03 -2.97 3.22
N THR A 486 -7.08 -3.46 3.89
CA THR A 486 -7.01 -3.93 5.29
C THR A 486 -5.95 -4.99 5.51
N ALA A 487 -5.97 -6.07 4.72
CA ALA A 487 -5.07 -7.20 4.91
C ALA A 487 -3.59 -6.84 4.62
N PRO A 488 -3.25 -6.22 3.47
CA PRO A 488 -1.84 -5.88 3.20
C PRO A 488 -1.32 -4.72 4.06
N ILE A 489 -2.14 -3.74 4.46
CA ILE A 489 -1.73 -2.67 5.37
C ILE A 489 -1.46 -3.23 6.77
N SER A 490 -2.33 -4.11 7.28
CA SER A 490 -2.11 -4.79 8.57
C SER A 490 -0.84 -5.66 8.52
N LEU A 491 -0.59 -6.33 7.41
CA LEU A 491 0.63 -7.11 7.20
C LEU A 491 1.88 -6.22 7.14
N SER A 492 1.84 -5.11 6.38
CA SER A 492 2.95 -4.14 6.33
C SER A 492 3.25 -3.56 7.73
N ALA A 493 2.21 -3.18 8.48
CA ALA A 493 2.36 -2.67 9.83
C ALA A 493 3.04 -3.68 10.77
N HIS A 494 2.60 -4.95 10.72
CA HIS A 494 3.22 -6.05 11.44
C HIS A 494 4.68 -6.24 11.04
N LEU A 495 4.97 -6.34 9.74
CA LEU A 495 6.31 -6.61 9.25
C LEU A 495 7.29 -5.47 9.56
N HIS A 496 6.89 -4.19 9.42
CA HIS A 496 7.71 -3.04 9.83
C HIS A 496 8.00 -3.05 11.33
N SER A 497 7.00 -3.36 12.15
CA SER A 497 7.19 -3.51 13.60
C SER A 497 8.19 -4.62 13.93
N THR A 498 8.08 -5.78 13.27
CA THR A 498 9.04 -6.88 13.45
C THR A 498 10.45 -6.57 12.93
N ALA A 499 10.58 -5.73 11.90
CA ALA A 499 11.85 -5.30 11.34
C ALA A 499 12.54 -4.20 12.16
N GLY A 500 11.90 -3.69 13.22
CA GLY A 500 12.47 -2.73 14.16
C GLY A 500 11.94 -1.30 14.06
N SER A 501 11.03 -1.00 13.13
CA SER A 501 10.37 0.30 13.05
C SER A 501 9.40 0.47 14.23
N ARG A 502 9.40 1.65 14.87
CA ARG A 502 8.38 1.99 15.86
C ARG A 502 7.09 2.36 15.12
N THR A 503 6.16 1.40 15.03
CA THR A 503 4.93 1.52 14.23
C THR A 503 3.73 1.91 15.07
N PHE A 504 2.91 2.85 14.60
CA PHE A 504 1.61 3.20 15.17
C PHE A 504 0.54 2.99 14.11
N MET A 505 -0.53 2.28 14.44
CA MET A 505 -1.61 1.99 13.51
C MET A 505 -2.89 2.77 13.87
N TYR A 506 -3.61 3.31 12.89
CA TYR A 506 -4.96 3.85 13.08
C TYR A 506 -5.95 3.28 12.05
N VAL A 507 -7.22 3.29 12.42
CA VAL A 507 -8.35 3.00 11.52
C VAL A 507 -9.33 4.16 11.61
N ASN A 508 -9.59 4.81 10.48
CA ASN A 508 -10.57 5.88 10.40
C ASN A 508 -11.98 5.31 10.13
N ASN A 509 -12.84 5.46 11.14
CA ASN A 509 -14.27 5.12 11.08
C ASN A 509 -15.15 6.39 11.09
N TYR A 510 -14.55 7.59 10.97
CA TYR A 510 -15.30 8.83 10.96
C TYR A 510 -16.08 9.00 9.65
N ASN A 511 -17.40 8.86 9.75
CA ASN A 511 -18.28 8.95 8.59
C ASN A 511 -18.57 10.41 8.19
N LEU A 512 -17.92 10.88 7.12
CA LEU A 512 -18.13 12.19 6.48
C LEU A 512 -19.37 12.23 5.57
N SER A 513 -19.90 11.08 5.13
CA SER A 513 -21.04 10.99 4.21
C SER A 513 -22.33 11.56 4.79
N ARG A 514 -22.40 11.75 6.11
CA ARG A 514 -23.55 12.36 6.81
C ARG A 514 -23.89 13.76 6.34
N ASN A 515 -22.93 14.48 5.78
CA ASN A 515 -23.12 15.82 5.25
C ASN A 515 -23.69 15.82 3.82
N GLY A 516 -23.91 14.65 3.21
CA GLY A 516 -24.57 14.50 1.92
C GLY A 516 -23.72 14.81 0.68
N PHE A 517 -22.51 15.37 0.85
CA PHE A 517 -21.59 15.62 -0.28
C PHE A 517 -20.86 14.36 -0.77
N ILE A 518 -20.82 13.31 0.07
CA ILE A 518 -20.38 11.96 -0.30
C ILE A 518 -21.60 11.03 -0.22
N PRO A 519 -21.80 10.14 -1.21
CA PRO A 519 -22.86 9.13 -1.16
C PRO A 519 -22.84 8.32 0.14
N GLY A 520 -24.03 8.09 0.72
CA GLY A 520 -24.16 7.41 2.02
C GLY A 520 -23.56 6.00 2.09
N TRP A 521 -23.49 5.29 0.96
CA TRP A 521 -22.92 3.94 0.87
C TRP A 521 -21.38 3.93 0.98
N MET A 522 -20.71 5.06 0.77
CA MET A 522 -19.24 5.14 0.87
C MET A 522 -18.74 5.30 2.30
N GLY A 523 -19.58 5.85 3.19
CA GLY A 523 -19.26 6.11 4.60
C GLY A 523 -17.87 6.77 4.82
N SER A 524 -16.93 6.01 5.39
CA SER A 524 -15.52 6.40 5.57
C SER A 524 -14.71 6.01 4.33
N CYS A 525 -14.88 6.83 3.28
CA CYS A 525 -14.28 6.68 1.97
C CYS A 525 -12.74 6.74 1.96
N ARG A 526 -12.13 6.33 0.83
CA ARG A 526 -10.66 6.27 0.68
C ARG A 526 -9.90 7.58 0.92
N GLU A 527 -10.49 8.73 0.59
CA GLU A 527 -9.87 10.05 0.75
C GLU A 527 -10.35 10.78 2.02
N CYS A 528 -11.22 10.15 2.81
CA CYS A 528 -11.93 10.83 3.88
C CYS A 528 -10.97 11.32 4.99
N ASP A 529 -9.91 10.58 5.29
CA ASP A 529 -8.88 11.00 6.24
C ASP A 529 -7.97 12.12 5.68
N LEU A 530 -7.76 12.20 4.36
CA LEU A 530 -7.09 13.34 3.74
C LEU A 530 -7.86 14.64 3.92
N TYR A 531 -9.19 14.60 3.79
CA TYR A 531 -10.02 15.79 4.02
C TYR A 531 -9.89 16.31 5.46
N LEU A 532 -9.72 15.40 6.42
CA LEU A 532 -9.44 15.73 7.82
C LEU A 532 -8.02 16.28 8.00
N LEU A 533 -7.02 15.63 7.40
CA LEU A 533 -5.60 15.99 7.51
C LEU A 533 -5.29 17.36 6.93
N PHE A 534 -5.73 17.63 5.69
CA PHE A 534 -5.52 18.92 5.02
C PHE A 534 -6.42 20.04 5.58
N GLY A 535 -7.29 19.73 6.53
CA GLY A 535 -8.01 20.72 7.31
C GLY A 535 -9.09 21.46 6.53
N TYR A 536 -9.68 20.83 5.50
CA TYR A 536 -10.74 21.46 4.70
C TYR A 536 -11.94 21.98 5.51
N PRO A 537 -12.34 21.32 6.62
CA PRO A 537 -13.38 21.87 7.51
C PRO A 537 -13.05 23.24 8.13
N HIS A 538 -11.77 23.61 8.24
CA HIS A 538 -11.31 24.87 8.86
C HIS A 538 -10.94 25.97 7.89
N VAL A 539 -10.57 25.65 6.65
CA VAL A 539 -10.18 26.65 5.66
C VAL A 539 -11.39 27.24 4.93
N SER A 540 -11.23 28.46 4.41
CA SER A 540 -12.22 29.11 3.55
C SER A 540 -12.38 28.36 2.23
N ASP A 541 -13.51 28.60 1.57
CA ASP A 541 -13.91 27.91 0.35
C ASP A 541 -12.89 28.02 -0.79
N ASP A 542 -12.20 29.18 -0.88
CA ASP A 542 -11.16 29.44 -1.88
C ASP A 542 -9.98 28.47 -1.83
N PHE A 543 -9.69 27.91 -0.65
CA PHE A 543 -8.59 26.96 -0.44
C PHE A 543 -9.03 25.49 -0.53
N ARG A 544 -10.32 25.24 -0.82
CA ARG A 544 -10.85 23.88 -0.96
C ARG A 544 -10.75 23.42 -2.42
N PRO A 545 -10.57 22.10 -2.64
CA PRO A 545 -10.78 21.47 -3.94
C PRO A 545 -12.16 21.83 -4.49
N TYR A 546 -12.28 21.92 -5.81
CA TYR A 546 -13.49 22.40 -6.48
C TYR A 546 -14.75 21.62 -6.04
N HIS A 547 -14.67 20.29 -5.97
CA HIS A 547 -15.78 19.43 -5.53
C HIS A 547 -16.17 19.59 -4.04
N LEU A 548 -15.33 20.24 -3.22
CA LEU A 548 -15.64 20.57 -1.81
C LEU A 548 -16.04 22.03 -1.62
N ARG A 549 -16.07 22.83 -2.69
CA ARG A 549 -16.53 24.22 -2.62
C ARG A 549 -18.03 24.27 -2.38
N GLY A 550 -18.46 25.17 -1.49
CA GLY A 550 -19.85 25.27 -1.04
C GLY A 550 -20.28 24.21 -0.01
N VAL A 551 -19.43 23.24 0.33
CA VAL A 551 -19.75 22.25 1.36
C VAL A 551 -19.75 22.91 2.74
N ASN A 552 -20.86 22.73 3.47
CA ASN A 552 -21.00 23.25 4.83
C ASN A 552 -20.62 22.20 5.87
N PHE A 553 -19.36 22.22 6.31
CA PHE A 553 -18.88 21.35 7.38
C PHE A 553 -19.52 21.70 8.73
N THR A 554 -19.86 20.68 9.51
CA THR A 554 -20.43 20.81 10.86
C THR A 554 -19.36 21.18 11.89
N ALA A 555 -19.77 21.46 13.13
CA ALA A 555 -18.83 21.62 14.23
C ALA A 555 -18.05 20.32 14.52
N MET A 556 -18.71 19.16 14.35
CA MET A 556 -18.10 17.86 14.55
C MET A 556 -16.98 17.59 13.54
N ASP A 557 -17.20 17.91 12.26
CA ASP A 557 -16.18 17.75 11.21
C ASP A 557 -14.94 18.59 11.49
N ARG A 558 -15.14 19.81 11.98
CA ARG A 558 -14.05 20.70 12.38
C ARG A 558 -13.26 20.12 13.55
N ASN A 559 -13.94 19.62 14.57
CA ASN A 559 -13.28 19.02 15.73
C ASN A 559 -12.53 17.73 15.35
N ALA A 560 -13.14 16.86 14.55
CA ALA A 560 -12.49 15.64 14.04
C ALA A 560 -11.26 15.97 13.19
N SER A 561 -11.39 16.90 12.24
CA SER A 561 -10.26 17.39 11.45
C SER A 561 -9.18 18.01 12.31
N GLN A 562 -9.57 18.75 13.36
CA GLN A 562 -8.60 19.34 14.26
C GLN A 562 -7.78 18.28 14.97
N LEU A 563 -8.44 17.28 15.56
CA LEU A 563 -7.78 16.19 16.27
C LEU A 563 -6.89 15.35 15.35
N PHE A 564 -7.40 14.98 14.17
CA PHE A 564 -6.67 14.14 13.21
C PHE A 564 -5.40 14.83 12.70
N SER A 565 -5.50 16.11 12.32
CA SER A 565 -4.32 16.88 11.91
C SER A 565 -3.35 17.13 13.06
N SER A 566 -3.80 17.20 14.31
CA SER A 566 -2.92 17.29 15.49
C SER A 566 -2.15 16.00 15.75
N ILE A 567 -2.77 14.83 15.55
CA ILE A 567 -2.08 13.52 15.60
C ILE A 567 -0.91 13.50 14.61
N PHE A 568 -1.16 13.90 13.36
CA PHE A 568 -0.13 13.97 12.33
C PHE A 568 0.92 15.04 12.65
N ARG A 569 0.51 16.20 13.17
CA ARG A 569 1.44 17.23 13.64
C ARG A 569 2.39 16.68 14.70
N ARG A 570 1.87 16.02 15.74
CA ARG A 570 2.67 15.43 16.81
C ARG A 570 3.63 14.39 16.27
N PHE A 571 3.18 13.55 15.35
CA PHE A 571 4.04 12.59 14.69
C PHE A 571 5.16 13.26 13.88
N VAL A 572 4.83 14.28 13.08
CA VAL A 572 5.82 15.05 12.28
C VAL A 572 6.86 15.73 13.18
N TYR A 573 6.46 16.26 14.33
CA TYR A 573 7.36 16.93 15.27
C TYR A 573 8.22 15.98 16.10
N TYR A 574 7.59 14.93 16.66
CA TYR A 574 8.14 14.14 17.77
C TYR A 574 8.26 12.65 17.46
N GLN A 575 7.92 12.21 16.25
CA GLN A 575 7.90 10.79 15.83
C GLN A 575 6.99 9.93 16.73
N ASN A 576 6.01 10.57 17.36
CA ASN A 576 5.05 9.96 18.27
C ASN A 576 3.71 10.69 18.12
N PRO A 577 2.62 10.00 17.73
CA PRO A 577 1.32 10.64 17.53
C PRO A 577 0.59 11.00 18.83
N ASN A 578 1.08 10.53 19.98
CA ASN A 578 0.43 10.68 21.28
C ASN A 578 0.41 12.14 21.76
N PHE A 579 -0.69 12.54 22.39
CA PHE A 579 -0.78 13.81 23.11
C PHE A 579 0.02 13.74 24.43
N LEU A 580 0.49 14.89 24.93
CA LEU A 580 1.36 14.92 26.11
C LEU A 580 0.71 14.33 27.36
N TYR A 581 -0.61 14.48 27.49
CA TYR A 581 -1.42 13.99 28.60
C TYR A 581 -2.05 12.62 28.32
N ASP A 582 -1.90 12.07 27.11
CA ASP A 582 -2.50 10.80 26.71
C ASP A 582 -1.46 9.88 26.05
N GLY A 583 -0.91 8.97 26.86
CA GLY A 583 -0.01 7.91 26.41
C GLY A 583 -0.71 6.60 26.04
N SER A 584 -2.04 6.59 25.92
CA SER A 584 -2.83 5.35 25.76
C SER A 584 -2.64 4.68 24.40
N TRP A 585 -2.27 5.42 23.35
CA TRP A 585 -1.97 4.84 22.05
C TRP A 585 -0.58 4.20 22.05
N ALA A 586 -0.60 2.91 22.38
CA ALA A 586 0.58 2.05 22.33
C ALA A 586 1.00 1.80 20.88
N ALA A 587 2.32 1.69 20.67
CA ALA A 587 2.85 1.25 19.39
C ALA A 587 2.35 -0.17 19.07
N LEU A 588 2.19 -0.46 17.79
CA LEU A 588 1.85 -1.77 17.28
C LEU A 588 3.01 -2.72 17.59
N GLU A 589 2.75 -3.71 18.43
CA GLU A 589 3.67 -4.81 18.74
C GLU A 589 3.25 -6.10 18.03
N PRO A 590 4.18 -6.96 17.59
CA PRO A 590 3.85 -8.18 16.82
C PRO A 590 2.95 -9.20 17.53
N ARG A 591 2.77 -9.08 18.86
CA ARG A 591 1.88 -9.93 19.65
C ARG A 591 0.61 -9.22 20.11
N ARG A 592 0.54 -7.89 19.95
CA ARG A 592 -0.56 -7.08 20.49
C ARG A 592 -1.40 -6.39 19.44
N HIS A 593 -0.82 -6.02 18.30
CA HIS A 593 -1.53 -5.38 17.19
C HIS A 593 -2.44 -4.22 17.62
N TRP A 594 -1.91 -3.32 18.45
CA TRP A 594 -2.63 -2.13 18.90
C TRP A 594 -2.89 -1.20 17.73
N TYR A 595 -4.10 -0.65 17.67
CA TYR A 595 -4.48 0.41 16.75
C TYR A 595 -5.36 1.45 17.44
N LEU A 596 -5.38 2.67 16.89
CA LEU A 596 -6.33 3.70 17.29
C LEU A 596 -7.59 3.61 16.43
N ASN A 597 -8.74 3.39 17.06
CA ASN A 597 -10.03 3.52 16.41
C ASN A 597 -10.45 5.01 16.41
N PHE A 598 -10.30 5.66 15.26
CA PHE A 598 -10.71 7.05 15.06
C PHE A 598 -12.18 7.09 14.66
N ASN A 599 -13.06 7.06 15.65
CA ASN A 599 -14.50 7.19 15.46
C ASN A 599 -15.04 8.34 16.32
N TYR A 600 -15.31 9.47 15.67
CA TYR A 600 -15.88 10.68 16.30
C TYR A 600 -17.27 10.99 15.77
N SER A 601 -17.97 9.93 15.40
CA SER A 601 -19.27 9.98 14.78
C SER A 601 -20.36 10.48 15.73
N HIS A 602 -20.15 10.37 17.03
CA HIS A 602 -21.09 10.81 18.05
C HIS A 602 -20.43 11.76 19.04
N TRP A 603 -21.18 12.75 19.54
CA TRP A 603 -20.64 13.79 20.43
C TRP A 603 -20.09 13.21 21.74
N SER A 604 -20.68 12.13 22.24
CA SER A 604 -20.21 11.41 23.43
C SER A 604 -18.78 10.85 23.26
N GLU A 605 -18.40 10.50 22.04
CA GLU A 605 -17.09 9.91 21.71
C GLU A 605 -15.98 10.97 21.62
N MET A 606 -16.35 12.25 21.46
CA MET A 606 -15.42 13.37 21.30
C MET A 606 -14.65 13.73 22.58
N SER A 607 -15.05 13.15 23.71
CA SER A 607 -14.45 13.40 25.01
C SER A 607 -13.13 12.66 25.27
N ILE A 608 -12.77 11.69 24.42
CA ILE A 608 -11.55 10.85 24.54
C ILE A 608 -10.76 10.94 23.22
N PRO A 609 -9.41 11.05 23.20
CA PRO A 609 -8.56 11.08 21.99
C PRO A 609 -8.51 9.80 21.13
N GLY A 610 -9.59 9.02 21.17
CA GLY A 610 -9.83 7.86 20.33
C GLY A 610 -9.69 6.62 21.20
N LYS A 611 -10.26 5.50 20.76
CA LYS A 611 -10.19 4.28 21.56
C LYS A 611 -9.08 3.40 21.02
N CYS A 612 -8.08 3.11 21.85
CA CYS A 612 -7.06 2.14 21.49
C CYS A 612 -7.65 0.72 21.63
N GLU A 613 -7.61 -0.04 20.54
CA GLU A 613 -8.17 -1.38 20.41
C GLU A 613 -7.10 -2.32 19.83
N ARG A 614 -7.42 -3.62 19.71
CA ARG A 614 -6.50 -4.65 19.23
C ARG A 614 -7.10 -5.45 18.09
N ASP A 615 -6.22 -5.98 17.24
CA ASP A 615 -6.55 -7.05 16.30
C ASP A 615 -7.71 -6.67 15.36
N TYR A 616 -7.61 -5.49 14.72
CA TYR A 616 -8.63 -4.98 13.80
C TYR A 616 -8.96 -6.00 12.70
N LEU A 617 -10.22 -6.43 12.64
CA LEU A 617 -10.74 -7.40 11.67
C LEU A 617 -9.84 -8.63 11.47
N TYR A 618 -9.20 -9.12 12.54
CA TYR A 618 -8.16 -10.16 12.44
C TYR A 618 -8.60 -11.43 11.71
N THR A 619 -9.89 -11.81 11.80
CA THR A 619 -10.41 -12.96 11.06
C THR A 619 -10.38 -12.76 9.54
N ASN A 620 -10.63 -11.53 9.07
CA ASN A 620 -10.59 -11.19 7.65
C ASN A 620 -9.14 -11.02 7.19
N VAL A 621 -8.31 -10.40 8.04
CA VAL A 621 -6.87 -10.28 7.80
C VAL A 621 -6.22 -11.66 7.68
N ALA A 622 -6.53 -12.61 8.57
CA ALA A 622 -6.03 -13.98 8.52
C ALA A 622 -6.58 -14.75 7.32
N PHE A 623 -7.84 -14.51 6.93
CA PHE A 623 -8.41 -15.09 5.71
C PHE A 623 -7.55 -14.75 4.48
N TRP A 624 -7.19 -13.48 4.30
CA TRP A 624 -6.40 -13.03 3.16
C TRP A 624 -4.91 -13.35 3.26
N ASN A 625 -4.30 -13.19 4.43
CA ASN A 625 -2.85 -13.32 4.60
C ASN A 625 -2.39 -14.75 4.91
N GLU A 626 -3.28 -15.63 5.38
CA GLU A 626 -2.95 -17.01 5.76
C GLU A 626 -3.76 -18.05 4.97
N TYR A 627 -5.10 -17.98 5.04
CA TYR A 627 -5.97 -19.02 4.46
C TYR A 627 -5.91 -19.07 2.93
N ILE A 628 -6.05 -17.93 2.25
CA ILE A 628 -6.03 -17.87 0.78
C ILE A 628 -4.67 -18.35 0.23
N PRO A 629 -3.50 -17.86 0.71
CA PRO A 629 -2.20 -18.40 0.32
C PRO A 629 -2.03 -19.90 0.60
N ALA A 630 -2.56 -20.42 1.72
CA ALA A 630 -2.53 -21.85 2.02
C ALA A 630 -3.38 -22.66 1.03
N LEU A 631 -4.55 -22.16 0.65
CA LEU A 631 -5.45 -22.80 -0.31
C LEU A 631 -4.85 -22.87 -1.73
N VAL A 632 -4.09 -21.84 -2.14
CA VAL A 632 -3.32 -21.84 -3.39
C VAL A 632 -2.28 -22.98 -3.39
N ASN A 633 -1.61 -23.20 -2.26
CA ASN A 633 -0.56 -24.22 -2.14
C ASN A 633 -1.10 -25.65 -1.92
N TYR A 634 -2.39 -25.80 -1.63
CA TYR A 634 -3.01 -27.09 -1.39
C TYR A 634 -3.13 -27.88 -2.71
N MET A 635 -2.32 -28.92 -2.92
CA MET A 635 -2.52 -29.77 -4.11
C MET A 635 -3.76 -30.64 -3.90
N THR A 636 -4.87 -30.31 -4.57
CA THR A 636 -5.96 -31.28 -4.72
C THR A 636 -5.44 -32.39 -5.63
N THR A 637 -5.33 -33.62 -5.11
CA THR A 637 -5.05 -34.78 -5.96
C THR A 637 -6.27 -34.98 -6.86
N THR A 638 -6.26 -34.40 -8.05
CA THR A 638 -7.28 -34.62 -9.07
C THR A 638 -7.06 -36.00 -9.67
N PHE A 639 -7.61 -37.03 -9.02
CA PHE A 639 -7.77 -38.33 -9.67
C PHE A 639 -8.81 -38.19 -10.80
N PRO A 640 -8.58 -38.76 -11.99
CA PRO A 640 -9.59 -38.85 -13.02
C PRO A 640 -10.91 -39.42 -12.45
N PRO A 641 -12.09 -38.98 -12.89
CA PRO A 641 -13.38 -39.52 -12.41
C PRO A 641 -13.48 -41.05 -12.50
N ILE A 642 -12.78 -41.64 -13.48
CA ILE A 642 -12.64 -43.08 -13.68
C ILE A 642 -11.88 -43.74 -12.52
N GLU A 643 -10.80 -43.14 -12.04
CA GLU A 643 -10.06 -43.69 -10.91
C GLU A 643 -10.85 -43.58 -9.61
N VAL A 644 -11.66 -42.53 -9.44
CA VAL A 644 -12.55 -42.39 -8.27
C VAL A 644 -13.58 -43.52 -8.23
N SER A 645 -14.21 -43.85 -9.37
CA SER A 645 -15.19 -44.93 -9.43
C SER A 645 -14.55 -46.31 -9.19
N VAL A 646 -13.40 -46.57 -9.82
CA VAL A 646 -12.63 -47.81 -9.63
C VAL A 646 -12.17 -47.95 -8.18
N ARG A 647 -11.67 -46.88 -7.56
CA ARG A 647 -11.19 -46.90 -6.17
C ARG A 647 -12.32 -47.09 -5.17
N ARG A 648 -13.51 -46.52 -5.43
CA ARG A 648 -14.72 -46.74 -4.62
C ARG A 648 -15.18 -48.19 -4.70
N GLN A 649 -15.14 -48.79 -5.90
CA GLN A 649 -15.40 -50.21 -6.10
C GLN A 649 -14.34 -51.09 -5.40
N LEU A 650 -13.07 -50.72 -5.49
CA LEU A 650 -11.97 -51.45 -4.85
C LEU A 650 -12.08 -51.42 -3.32
N MET A 651 -12.40 -50.25 -2.74
CA MET A 651 -12.64 -50.12 -1.30
C MET A 651 -13.87 -50.93 -0.87
N ALA A 652 -14.97 -50.86 -1.62
CA ALA A 652 -16.15 -51.68 -1.34
C ALA A 652 -15.82 -53.19 -1.38
N PHE A 653 -15.06 -53.62 -2.39
CA PHE A 653 -14.59 -55.01 -2.49
C PHE A 653 -13.70 -55.40 -1.31
N GLN A 654 -12.73 -54.57 -0.92
CA GLN A 654 -11.86 -54.81 0.24
C GLN A 654 -12.65 -54.96 1.53
N TRP A 655 -13.63 -54.08 1.78
CA TRP A 655 -14.50 -54.17 2.96
C TRP A 655 -15.37 -55.42 2.95
N VAL A 656 -15.96 -55.77 1.81
CA VAL A 656 -16.77 -56.99 1.67
C VAL A 656 -15.91 -58.23 1.92
N VAL A 657 -14.72 -58.31 1.33
CA VAL A 657 -13.79 -59.42 1.55
C VAL A 657 -13.38 -59.51 3.02
N ALA A 658 -13.04 -58.38 3.65
CA ALA A 658 -12.68 -58.34 5.07
C ALA A 658 -13.82 -58.86 5.97
N ILE A 659 -15.07 -58.46 5.68
CA ILE A 659 -16.25 -58.93 6.42
C ILE A 659 -16.46 -60.44 6.22
N VAL A 660 -16.34 -60.94 4.99
CA VAL A 660 -16.49 -62.38 4.70
C VAL A 660 -15.41 -63.19 5.41
N VAL A 661 -14.15 -62.74 5.39
CA VAL A 661 -13.05 -63.39 6.12
C VAL A 661 -13.31 -63.39 7.62
N ALA A 662 -13.77 -62.28 8.19
CA ALA A 662 -14.12 -62.19 9.60
C ALA A 662 -15.26 -63.16 9.99
N LEU A 663 -16.30 -63.27 9.16
CA LEU A 663 -17.39 -64.22 9.37
C LEU A 663 -16.92 -65.67 9.28
N LEU A 664 -16.07 -66.01 8.30
CA LEU A 664 -15.50 -67.35 8.17
C LEU A 664 -14.65 -67.72 9.40
N LEU A 665 -13.80 -66.81 9.88
CA LEU A 665 -13.03 -67.01 11.11
C LEU A 665 -13.96 -67.19 12.32
N PHE A 666 -15.03 -66.41 12.42
CA PHE A 666 -16.03 -66.55 13.48
C PHE A 666 -16.71 -67.93 13.45
N PHE A 667 -17.10 -68.42 12.26
CA PHE A 667 -17.67 -69.77 12.13
C PHE A 667 -16.67 -70.88 12.42
N ILE A 668 -15.39 -70.71 12.07
CA ILE A 668 -14.33 -71.67 12.42
C ILE A 668 -14.14 -71.72 13.95
N VAL A 669 -14.13 -70.57 14.62
CA VAL A 669 -14.02 -70.50 16.09
C VAL A 669 -15.26 -71.11 16.75
N LEU A 670 -16.46 -70.85 16.23
CA LEU A 670 -17.71 -71.45 16.74
C LEU A 670 -17.73 -72.97 16.57
N THR A 671 -17.37 -73.47 15.39
CA THR A 671 -17.34 -74.91 15.11
C THR A 671 -16.23 -75.61 15.89
N GLY A 672 -15.06 -74.98 16.05
CA GLY A 672 -13.99 -75.43 16.93
C GLY A 672 -14.40 -75.47 18.40
N GLY A 673 -15.08 -74.43 18.88
CA GLY A 673 -15.63 -74.37 20.24
C GLY A 673 -16.70 -75.44 20.49
N PHE A 674 -17.59 -75.66 19.52
CA PHE A 674 -18.59 -76.72 19.59
C PHE A 674 -17.96 -78.12 19.58
N ALA A 675 -16.98 -78.35 18.70
CA ALA A 675 -16.23 -79.60 18.65
C ALA A 675 -15.44 -79.87 19.95
N TYR A 676 -14.87 -78.83 20.55
CA TYR A 676 -14.21 -78.89 21.86
C TYR A 676 -15.20 -79.30 22.96
N GLN A 677 -16.37 -78.66 23.04
CA GLN A 677 -17.40 -79.02 24.02
C GLN A 677 -17.94 -80.45 23.85
N VAL A 678 -18.05 -80.93 22.60
CA VAL A 678 -18.45 -82.32 22.31
C VAL A 678 -17.36 -83.31 22.72
N CYS A 679 -16.08 -82.99 22.48
CA CYS A 679 -14.95 -83.82 22.92
C CYS A 679 -14.82 -83.85 24.46
N GLU A 680 -15.00 -82.72 25.14
CA GLU A 680 -14.95 -82.63 26.60
C GLU A 680 -16.08 -83.46 27.26
N ARG A 681 -17.29 -83.45 26.67
CA ARG A 681 -18.39 -84.34 27.10
C ARG A 681 -18.12 -85.82 26.84
N SER A 682 -17.38 -86.15 25.78
CA SER A 682 -16.96 -87.52 25.48
C SER A 682 -15.92 -88.01 26.49
N GLN A 683 -14.95 -87.15 26.84
CA GLN A 683 -13.89 -87.42 27.81
C GLN A 683 -14.43 -87.57 29.23
N SER A 684 -15.39 -86.73 29.65
CA SER A 684 -16.03 -86.91 30.97
C SER A 684 -16.86 -88.21 31.08
N SER A 685 -17.38 -88.74 29.95
CA SER A 685 -18.03 -90.06 29.94
C SER A 685 -17.04 -91.24 30.00
N HIS A 686 -15.81 -91.02 29.57
CA HIS A 686 -14.72 -92.00 29.65
C HIS A 686 -14.07 -92.02 31.05
N ASP A 687 -13.84 -90.86 31.65
CA ASP A 687 -13.34 -90.75 33.05
C ASP A 687 -14.35 -91.30 34.07
N MET A 688 -15.66 -91.21 33.80
CA MET A 688 -16.69 -91.83 34.64
C MET A 688 -16.76 -93.35 34.48
N LYS A 689 -16.16 -93.94 33.44
CA LYS A 689 -16.02 -95.40 33.27
C LYS A 689 -14.72 -95.96 33.85
N GLU A 690 -13.66 -95.16 33.92
CA GLU A 690 -12.38 -95.57 34.53
C GLU A 690 -12.39 -95.49 36.06
N SER A 691 -13.16 -94.57 36.65
CA SER A 691 -13.32 -94.45 38.11
C SER A 691 -14.05 -95.63 38.78
N HIS A 692 -14.75 -96.46 38.01
CA HIS A 692 -15.41 -97.67 38.52
C HIS A 692 -14.50 -98.91 38.62
N ARG A 693 -13.21 -98.84 38.25
CA ARG A 693 -12.30 -100.00 38.24
C ARG A 693 -11.17 -100.01 39.27
N LEU A 694 -10.96 -98.96 40.06
CA LEU A 694 -9.78 -98.88 40.93
C LEU A 694 -10.06 -98.31 42.32
N VAL A 695 -10.96 -98.92 43.11
CA VAL A 695 -10.94 -98.82 44.58
C VAL A 695 -11.43 -100.14 45.21
N GLU A 696 -10.59 -101.16 45.18
CA GLU A 696 -10.55 -102.22 46.19
C GLU A 696 -9.09 -102.71 46.26
N TYR A 697 -8.26 -102.03 47.05
CA TYR A 697 -7.28 -102.65 47.96
C TYR A 697 -6.38 -101.59 48.61
N ALA A 698 -6.14 -101.81 49.91
CA ALA A 698 -5.05 -101.31 50.75
C ALA A 698 -5.29 -100.02 51.56
N ASP A 699 -5.87 -100.24 52.74
CA ASP A 699 -5.52 -99.53 53.97
C ASP A 699 -4.12 -99.92 54.48
N ASN A 700 -3.51 -98.97 55.22
CA ASN A 700 -2.36 -99.05 56.14
C ASN A 700 -0.94 -98.78 55.57
N PHE A 701 -0.40 -97.63 55.95
CA PHE A 701 0.83 -97.41 56.76
C PHE A 701 1.32 -95.95 56.58
N ILE A 702 1.07 -95.06 57.54
CA ILE A 702 1.98 -94.59 58.62
C ILE A 702 3.19 -93.73 58.13
N SER A 703 3.08 -92.45 58.54
CA SER A 703 4.10 -91.52 59.08
C SER A 703 5.18 -90.84 58.23
N ASN A 704 5.19 -89.52 58.45
CA ASN A 704 6.31 -88.67 58.88
C ASN A 704 7.26 -88.01 57.87
N ASN A 705 7.48 -86.73 58.20
CA ASN A 705 8.66 -85.89 58.00
C ASN A 705 8.86 -85.32 56.59
N SER A 706 8.62 -84.03 56.34
CA SER A 706 9.29 -82.81 56.82
C SER A 706 10.39 -82.34 55.85
N ILE A 707 10.52 -81.00 55.77
CA ILE A 707 11.74 -80.22 55.49
C ILE A 707 11.96 -79.59 54.08
N HIS A 708 12.17 -78.27 54.16
CA HIS A 708 12.97 -77.33 53.32
C HIS A 708 12.41 -76.62 52.06
N ASP A 709 12.07 -75.35 52.30
CA ASP A 709 12.33 -74.09 51.55
C ASP A 709 13.82 -73.92 51.09
N PRO A 710 14.32 -72.84 50.42
CA PRO A 710 13.75 -71.72 49.62
C PRO A 710 14.56 -71.39 48.32
N HIS A 711 14.34 -70.19 47.73
CA HIS A 711 15.26 -69.30 46.95
C HIS A 711 15.21 -69.38 45.40
N PHE A 712 15.27 -68.31 44.56
CA PHE A 712 15.30 -66.83 44.63
C PHE A 712 15.21 -66.30 43.14
N PRO A 713 15.46 -65.01 42.73
CA PRO A 713 14.50 -64.22 41.93
C PRO A 713 15.04 -63.59 40.61
N ARG A 714 14.20 -62.69 40.03
CA ARG A 714 14.47 -61.48 39.19
C ARG A 714 15.30 -61.59 37.90
N VAL A 715 14.75 -61.04 36.80
CA VAL A 715 15.43 -60.05 35.92
C VAL A 715 14.42 -59.04 35.38
N SER A 716 14.88 -57.80 35.23
CA SER A 716 14.21 -56.54 34.89
C SER A 716 14.64 -55.98 33.51
N ASN A 717 13.83 -55.05 32.99
CA ASN A 717 14.12 -53.95 32.04
C ASN A 717 14.24 -54.27 30.54
N LEU A 718 13.29 -53.78 29.72
CA LEU A 718 13.34 -52.49 29.01
C LEU A 718 11.97 -52.16 28.39
#